data_AF-A0A7V9F330-F1
#
_entry.id   AF-A0A7V9F330-F1
#
_cell.length_a   1.000
_cell.length_b   1.000
_cell.length_c   1.000
_cell.angle_alpha   90.00
_cell.angle_beta   90.00
_cell.angle_gamma   90.00
#
_symmetry.space_group_name_H-M   'P 1'
#
loop_
_entity.id
_entity.type
_entity.pdbx_description
1 polymer ?
#
loop_
_entity_poly.entity_id
_entity_poly.type
_entity_poly.pdbx_seq_one_letter_code
_entity_poly.pdbx_strand_id
1 'polypeptide(L)'
;MRSISYLDFDVLVERTGAPGRYRARVTNAPSGETAPIDFTSPFSELELENFLLKIGRPRQQGLRGIDSPETSVVKSFGIRLFDSIFTGDLRLALARSVDQAESQEAGLRLRLRLNDCPELADLPWEYLYDKTARRYLALSEWTPVVRYLDMPGRVRPLTIQGPLRILALVSSPSNYSRLDVDQEWSKLRDALHGLESAGQVEIRRVLDGSLAALQRELRRNDYHVFHYIGHGGYQPGAGDGVLILEDDDKRGLEVSGQDLGVLLHDHRTLRLAVLNSCEGARGGLADPYSGTAQTLVQQGIAAVVAMQFEISDEAAITFAHVLYEAIADGYPLDASMAEARKAIRNQPNATEWGTPVLYLRAPDGKIFDIANTSPDTVQHDEPASAAYEAARTAEENGDLDSAIRGYAEALRIRPDHAEARARGKDCEHQKLINGLVEELRRHIELGDWGSAVAVADALEAADADASDPDGLATTAREALNRQRAHPADRGTIPTERTSEERNRGMSDENLTQPRPRGIYLLVAAIGALLAGTAVVVALAIRNDGSSSAGSVPAPFESATLYEFARQHFDAAECKIPGPGEAPVAEKLPLTELVRCYGRDAPYTGTFWCADDVESFESNREVFVRTAADGSQQPVTGPPAGRDEPVDGIQVAFNRVGSNNARVYWDSPALLCAGELQAGDDIVDRAIGFWRNGKAS
;
A
#
# COMPACT_ATOMS: atom_id res chain seq x y z
N MET A 1 23.73 -10.23 11.66
CA MET A 1 22.70 -11.07 12.30
C MET A 1 23.27 -12.35 12.86
N ARG A 2 22.67 -12.92 13.91
CA ARG A 2 22.97 -14.28 14.37
C ARG A 2 22.24 -15.26 13.44
N SER A 3 22.99 -16.04 12.65
CA SER A 3 22.41 -17.17 11.90
C SER A 3 21.98 -18.24 12.91
N ILE A 4 20.68 -18.48 13.04
CA ILE A 4 20.17 -19.60 13.83
C ILE A 4 20.48 -20.90 13.05
N SER A 5 21.02 -21.89 13.76
CA SER A 5 21.21 -23.24 13.25
C SER A 5 20.26 -24.18 13.99
N TYR A 6 19.78 -25.22 13.31
CA TYR A 6 18.82 -26.17 13.87
C TYR A 6 19.34 -27.59 13.82
N LEU A 7 19.09 -28.33 14.90
CA LEU A 7 18.99 -29.78 14.89
C LEU A 7 17.53 -30.16 14.63
N ASP A 8 17.29 -31.27 13.93
CA ASP A 8 15.93 -31.70 13.59
C ASP A 8 15.40 -32.73 14.60
N PHE A 9 14.10 -32.68 14.88
CA PHE A 9 13.33 -33.65 15.65
C PHE A 9 12.12 -34.11 14.83
N ASP A 10 12.25 -35.26 14.17
CA ASP A 10 11.30 -35.76 13.18
C ASP A 10 10.31 -36.72 13.81
N VAL A 11 9.07 -36.27 13.95
CA VAL A 11 7.96 -37.08 14.43
C VAL A 11 7.18 -37.62 13.23
N LEU A 12 7.26 -38.93 13.02
CA LEU A 12 6.45 -39.62 12.04
C LEU A 12 5.16 -40.11 12.70
N VAL A 13 4.02 -39.75 12.12
CA VAL A 13 2.70 -40.21 12.54
C VAL A 13 2.07 -41.03 11.42
N GLU A 14 1.67 -42.26 11.76
CA GLU A 14 1.12 -43.24 10.82
C GLU A 14 -0.25 -43.73 11.33
N ARG A 15 -1.19 -44.04 10.43
CA ARG A 15 -2.45 -44.68 10.81
C ARG A 15 -2.16 -46.09 11.33
N THR A 16 -2.90 -46.48 12.37
CA THR A 16 -2.98 -47.90 12.73
C THR A 16 -4.11 -48.58 11.95
N GLY A 17 -4.16 -49.90 11.94
CA GLY A 17 -5.27 -50.64 11.32
C GLY A 17 -6.64 -50.44 12.01
N ALA A 18 -6.71 -49.70 13.12
CA ALA A 18 -7.94 -49.40 13.83
C ALA A 18 -8.36 -47.92 13.60
N PRO A 19 -9.64 -47.62 13.29
CA PRO A 19 -10.13 -46.26 13.10
C PRO A 19 -9.85 -45.36 14.32
N GLY A 20 -9.40 -44.13 14.07
CA GLY A 20 -9.13 -43.12 15.10
C GLY A 20 -7.93 -43.42 16.00
N ARG A 21 -7.12 -44.43 15.67
CA ARG A 21 -5.87 -44.77 16.37
C ARG A 21 -4.67 -44.56 15.46
N TYR A 22 -3.66 -43.93 16.01
CA TYR A 22 -2.46 -43.51 15.32
C TYR A 22 -1.23 -44.03 16.04
N ARG A 23 -0.12 -44.05 15.32
CA ARG A 23 1.18 -44.46 15.83
C ARG A 23 2.17 -43.33 15.59
N ALA A 24 2.86 -42.90 16.64
CA ALA A 24 3.90 -41.87 16.56
C ALA A 24 5.27 -42.46 16.92
N ARG A 25 6.32 -42.03 16.21
CA ARG A 25 7.72 -42.32 16.55
C ARG A 25 8.65 -41.21 16.12
N VAL A 26 9.77 -41.08 16.82
CA VAL A 26 10.88 -40.24 16.39
C VAL A 26 11.73 -41.02 15.39
N THR A 27 11.91 -40.47 14.19
CA THR A 27 12.69 -41.09 13.10
C THR A 27 14.07 -40.46 12.91
N ASN A 28 14.27 -39.25 13.44
CA ASN A 28 15.54 -38.55 13.45
C ASN A 28 15.51 -37.53 14.57
N ALA A 29 16.49 -37.60 15.47
CA ALA A 29 16.68 -36.64 16.55
C ALA A 29 18.11 -36.73 17.09
N PRO A 30 18.63 -35.68 17.73
CA PRO A 30 19.91 -35.74 18.45
C PRO A 30 19.98 -36.87 19.47
N SER A 31 18.85 -37.16 20.13
CA SER A 31 18.73 -38.24 21.12
C SER A 31 18.56 -39.65 20.52
N GLY A 32 18.46 -39.76 19.19
CA GLY A 32 18.21 -41.01 18.46
C GLY A 32 16.73 -41.28 18.18
N GLU A 33 16.47 -42.40 17.50
CA GLU A 33 15.12 -42.88 17.20
C GLU A 33 14.41 -43.44 18.44
N THR A 34 13.08 -43.41 18.44
CA THR A 34 12.27 -44.02 19.50
C THR A 34 11.48 -45.23 19.00
N ALA A 35 11.12 -46.13 19.92
CA ALA A 35 10.07 -47.10 19.65
C ALA A 35 8.74 -46.36 19.34
N PRO A 36 7.87 -46.95 18.50
CA PRO A 36 6.56 -46.37 18.24
C PRO A 36 5.64 -46.46 19.46
N ILE A 37 4.84 -45.42 19.65
CA ILE A 37 3.74 -45.39 20.62
C ILE A 37 2.41 -45.27 19.90
N ASP A 38 1.38 -45.92 20.43
CA ASP A 38 0.02 -45.75 19.92
C ASP A 38 -0.69 -44.64 20.70
N PHE A 39 -1.44 -43.79 20.00
CA PHE A 39 -2.26 -42.73 20.60
C PHE A 39 -3.58 -42.55 19.83
N THR A 40 -4.49 -41.80 20.43
CA THR A 40 -5.75 -41.35 19.81
C THR A 40 -5.79 -39.84 19.82
N SER A 41 -6.55 -39.23 18.90
CA SER A 41 -6.86 -37.79 19.03
C SER A 41 -7.41 -37.53 20.43
N PRO A 42 -6.87 -36.55 21.17
CA PRO A 42 -7.38 -36.22 22.50
C PRO A 42 -8.71 -35.47 22.44
N PHE A 43 -9.22 -35.14 21.24
CA PHE A 43 -10.43 -34.35 21.03
C PHE A 43 -11.42 -35.11 20.13
N SER A 44 -12.69 -35.06 20.51
CA SER A 44 -13.79 -35.35 19.59
C SER A 44 -13.94 -34.26 18.52
N GLU A 45 -14.59 -34.56 17.40
CA GLU A 45 -14.92 -33.58 16.35
C GLU A 45 -15.65 -32.35 16.93
N LEU A 46 -16.63 -32.58 17.80
CA LEU A 46 -17.39 -31.51 18.47
C LEU A 46 -16.52 -30.67 19.40
N GLU A 47 -15.55 -31.26 20.11
CA GLU A 47 -14.61 -30.49 20.94
C GLU A 47 -13.69 -29.62 20.08
N LEU A 48 -13.24 -30.15 18.93
CA LEU A 48 -12.43 -29.40 17.98
C LEU A 48 -13.23 -28.24 17.41
N GLU A 49 -14.43 -28.49 16.88
CA GLU A 49 -15.32 -27.44 16.34
C GLU A 49 -15.59 -26.34 17.39
N ASN A 50 -15.91 -26.72 18.63
CA ASN A 50 -16.11 -25.76 19.71
C ASN A 50 -14.85 -24.98 20.08
N PHE A 51 -13.67 -25.58 19.96
CA PHE A 51 -12.41 -24.89 20.14
C PHE A 51 -12.20 -23.86 19.04
N LEU A 52 -12.39 -24.25 17.77
CA LEU A 52 -12.26 -23.37 16.60
C LEU A 52 -13.22 -22.17 16.68
N LEU A 53 -14.49 -22.41 17.03
CA LEU A 53 -15.48 -21.35 17.23
C LEU A 53 -15.13 -20.37 18.35
N LYS A 54 -14.31 -20.77 19.33
CA LYS A 54 -13.87 -19.90 20.42
C LYS A 54 -12.66 -19.05 20.04
N ILE A 55 -11.76 -19.57 19.21
CA ILE A 55 -10.54 -18.87 18.78
C ILE A 55 -10.74 -18.01 17.52
N GLY A 56 -11.69 -18.36 16.65
CA GLY A 56 -11.94 -17.70 15.37
C GLY A 56 -13.02 -16.61 15.37
N ARG A 57 -13.51 -16.17 16.54
CA ARG A 57 -14.46 -15.05 16.61
C ARG A 57 -13.71 -13.75 16.93
N PRO A 58 -13.58 -12.79 15.99
CA PRO A 58 -13.13 -11.45 16.33
C PRO A 58 -14.17 -10.83 17.28
N ARG A 59 -13.82 -10.66 18.55
CA ARG A 59 -14.69 -9.97 19.51
C ARG A 59 -14.12 -8.60 19.79
N GLN A 60 -14.90 -7.58 19.43
CA GLN A 60 -14.68 -6.22 19.91
C GLN A 60 -14.80 -6.20 21.44
N GLN A 61 -13.77 -5.65 22.08
CA GLN A 61 -13.68 -5.29 23.50
C GLN A 61 -13.53 -6.44 24.51
N GLY A 62 -12.30 -6.60 25.00
CA GLY A 62 -12.00 -7.30 26.26
C GLY A 62 -10.64 -6.90 26.81
N LEU A 63 -10.61 -6.32 28.02
CA LEU A 63 -9.40 -5.89 28.72
C LEU A 63 -8.36 -7.03 28.85
N ARG A 64 -7.09 -6.69 28.59
CA ARG A 64 -5.91 -7.55 28.83
C ARG A 64 -5.95 -8.16 30.24
N GLY A 65 -5.88 -9.49 30.30
CA GLY A 65 -5.44 -10.24 31.46
C GLY A 65 -4.49 -11.34 30.99
N ILE A 66 -3.33 -11.48 31.63
CA ILE A 66 -2.39 -12.61 31.41
C ILE A 66 -3.09 -13.98 31.65
N ASP A 67 -4.21 -13.94 32.38
CA ASP A 67 -5.15 -15.04 32.63
C ASP A 67 -6.53 -14.79 31.98
N SER A 68 -6.59 -14.28 30.74
CA SER A 68 -7.87 -14.22 30.04
C SER A 68 -8.46 -15.64 29.86
N PRO A 69 -9.78 -15.83 29.98
CA PRO A 69 -10.43 -17.13 29.76
C PRO A 69 -10.00 -17.79 28.45
N GLU A 70 -9.78 -17.01 27.40
CA GLU A 70 -9.38 -17.43 26.06
C GLU A 70 -7.95 -17.99 26.05
N THR A 71 -7.01 -17.31 26.72
CA THR A 71 -5.63 -17.80 26.87
C THR A 71 -5.60 -19.12 27.66
N SER A 72 -6.51 -19.28 28.62
CA SER A 72 -6.65 -20.52 29.39
C SER A 72 -7.20 -21.69 28.55
N VAL A 73 -8.09 -21.41 27.58
CA VAL A 73 -8.65 -22.40 26.65
C VAL A 73 -7.57 -22.90 25.69
N VAL A 74 -6.83 -21.99 25.06
CA VAL A 74 -5.71 -22.34 24.16
C VAL A 74 -4.64 -23.15 24.90
N LYS A 75 -4.28 -22.75 26.12
CA LYS A 75 -3.31 -23.46 26.94
C LYS A 75 -3.78 -24.86 27.32
N SER A 76 -5.04 -25.01 27.74
CA SER A 76 -5.61 -26.30 28.12
C SER A 76 -5.71 -27.26 26.93
N PHE A 77 -6.08 -26.73 25.76
CA PHE A 77 -6.04 -27.46 24.49
C PHE A 77 -4.61 -27.90 24.18
N GLY A 78 -3.64 -26.98 24.20
CA GLY A 78 -2.24 -27.25 23.94
C GLY A 78 -1.62 -28.32 24.84
N ILE A 79 -1.97 -28.33 26.13
CA ILE A 79 -1.54 -29.36 27.09
C ILE A 79 -2.09 -30.73 26.71
N ARG A 80 -3.40 -30.82 26.39
CA ARG A 80 -4.03 -32.08 25.97
C ARG A 80 -3.42 -32.61 24.68
N LEU A 81 -3.16 -31.72 23.71
CA LEU A 81 -2.53 -32.09 22.45
C LEU A 81 -1.09 -32.60 22.68
N PHE A 82 -0.29 -31.87 23.45
CA PHE A 82 1.08 -32.26 23.78
C PHE A 82 1.12 -33.60 24.55
N ASP A 83 0.30 -33.75 25.59
CA ASP A 83 0.23 -34.97 26.39
C ASP A 83 -0.34 -36.17 25.62
N SER A 84 -0.98 -35.99 24.46
CA SER A 84 -1.46 -37.11 23.64
C SER A 84 -0.35 -37.80 22.86
N ILE A 85 0.67 -37.05 22.41
CA ILE A 85 1.74 -37.56 21.53
C ILE A 85 3.09 -37.64 22.26
N PHE A 86 3.44 -36.64 23.07
CA PHE A 86 4.71 -36.64 23.79
C PHE A 86 4.52 -37.32 25.13
N THR A 87 4.47 -38.65 25.13
CA THR A 87 4.44 -39.50 26.34
C THR A 87 5.61 -40.50 26.33
N GLY A 88 5.94 -41.04 27.51
CA GLY A 88 6.99 -42.06 27.63
C GLY A 88 8.30 -41.68 26.93
N ASP A 89 8.73 -42.55 26.02
CA ASP A 89 9.99 -42.40 25.28
C ASP A 89 10.01 -41.17 24.36
N LEU A 90 8.88 -40.78 23.74
CA LEU A 90 8.82 -39.59 22.89
C LEU A 90 9.06 -38.31 23.69
N ARG A 91 8.50 -38.22 24.90
CA ARG A 91 8.74 -37.07 25.80
C ARG A 91 10.19 -37.00 26.25
N LEU A 92 10.76 -38.15 26.60
CA LEU A 92 12.16 -38.24 27.03
C LEU A 92 13.12 -37.88 25.88
N ALA A 93 12.83 -38.35 24.66
CA ALA A 93 13.59 -38.01 23.46
C ALA A 93 13.52 -36.51 23.16
N LEU A 94 12.34 -35.89 23.24
CA LEU A 94 12.18 -34.45 23.05
C LEU A 94 13.03 -33.66 24.06
N ALA A 95 12.89 -33.96 25.36
CA ALA A 95 13.63 -33.25 26.41
C ALA A 95 15.16 -33.36 26.21
N ARG A 96 15.68 -34.57 25.95
CA ARG A 96 17.11 -34.78 25.70
C ARG A 96 17.61 -34.07 24.44
N SER A 97 16.77 -34.02 23.41
CA SER A 97 17.12 -33.36 22.15
C SER A 97 17.17 -31.83 22.31
N VAL A 98 16.28 -31.26 23.14
CA VAL A 98 16.32 -29.84 23.52
C VAL A 98 17.61 -29.54 24.29
N ASP A 99 17.92 -30.32 25.34
CA ASP A 99 19.15 -30.14 26.13
C ASP A 99 20.41 -30.21 25.23
N GLN A 100 20.42 -31.13 24.27
CA GLN A 100 21.54 -31.28 23.34
C GLN A 100 21.63 -30.13 22.33
N ALA A 101 20.51 -29.62 21.81
CA ALA A 101 20.50 -28.46 20.94
C ALA A 101 21.00 -27.20 21.68
N GLU A 102 20.51 -26.97 22.90
CA GLU A 102 20.96 -25.87 23.77
C GLU A 102 22.47 -25.97 24.06
N SER A 103 23.00 -27.17 24.32
CA SER A 103 24.44 -27.39 24.54
C SER A 103 25.32 -27.08 23.31
N GLN A 104 24.73 -27.04 22.12
CA GLN A 104 25.40 -26.73 20.85
C GLN A 104 25.10 -25.30 20.37
N GLU A 105 24.43 -24.48 21.19
CA GLU A 105 23.96 -23.14 20.80
C GLU A 105 23.09 -23.16 19.54
N ALA A 106 22.34 -24.24 19.35
CA ALA A 106 21.43 -24.47 18.23
C ALA A 106 19.97 -24.54 18.71
N GLY A 107 19.02 -24.31 17.80
CA GLY A 107 17.61 -24.62 18.02
C GLY A 107 17.29 -26.08 17.75
N LEU A 108 16.13 -26.54 18.20
CA LEU A 108 15.56 -27.84 17.87
C LEU A 108 14.28 -27.66 17.04
N ARG A 109 14.34 -27.91 15.73
CA ARG A 109 13.16 -27.86 14.86
C ARG A 109 12.33 -29.12 15.02
N LEU A 110 11.06 -28.97 15.41
CA LEU A 110 10.11 -30.08 15.42
C LEU A 110 9.46 -30.20 14.04
N ARG A 111 9.72 -31.31 13.35
CA ARG A 111 9.16 -31.63 12.04
C ARG A 111 8.09 -32.70 12.19
N LEU A 112 6.83 -32.30 12.01
CA LEU A 112 5.68 -33.20 12.07
C LEU A 112 5.41 -33.76 10.68
N ARG A 113 5.56 -35.07 10.52
CA ARG A 113 5.25 -35.79 9.29
C ARG A 113 3.87 -36.44 9.43
N LEU A 114 2.87 -35.81 8.82
CA LEU A 114 1.45 -36.16 8.97
C LEU A 114 0.81 -36.73 7.69
N ASN A 115 1.61 -36.99 6.64
CA ASN A 115 1.13 -37.33 5.30
C ASN A 115 0.18 -38.55 5.26
N ASP A 116 0.38 -39.53 6.15
CA ASP A 116 -0.45 -40.74 6.20
C ASP A 116 -1.75 -40.56 7.02
N CYS A 117 -1.91 -39.39 7.65
CA CYS A 117 -3.00 -39.04 8.56
C CYS A 117 -3.53 -37.62 8.25
N PRO A 118 -4.11 -37.35 7.06
CA PRO A 118 -4.59 -36.02 6.68
C PRO A 118 -5.60 -35.42 7.68
N GLU A 119 -6.41 -36.25 8.34
CA GLU A 119 -7.34 -35.85 9.41
C GLU A 119 -6.65 -35.28 10.66
N LEU A 120 -5.36 -35.58 10.85
CA LEU A 120 -4.56 -34.98 11.91
C LEU A 120 -3.90 -33.68 11.47
N ALA A 121 -3.87 -33.36 10.17
CA ALA A 121 -3.40 -32.07 9.70
C ALA A 121 -4.35 -30.93 10.11
N ASP A 122 -5.63 -31.22 10.33
CA ASP A 122 -6.62 -30.23 10.79
C ASP A 122 -6.44 -29.85 12.29
N LEU A 123 -5.61 -30.58 13.03
CA LEU A 123 -5.30 -30.20 14.41
C LEU A 123 -4.29 -29.04 14.44
N PRO A 124 -4.51 -28.01 15.27
CA PRO A 124 -3.59 -26.88 15.39
C PRO A 124 -2.40 -27.23 16.28
N TRP A 125 -1.47 -28.01 15.72
CA TRP A 125 -0.20 -28.42 16.34
C TRP A 125 0.66 -27.25 16.82
N GLU A 126 0.44 -26.07 16.26
CA GLU A 126 1.09 -24.82 16.65
C GLU A 126 0.79 -24.48 18.12
N TYR A 127 -0.34 -24.92 18.67
CA TYR A 127 -0.68 -24.73 20.08
C TYR A 127 -0.04 -25.74 21.05
N LEU A 128 0.84 -26.64 20.60
CA LEU A 128 1.56 -27.57 21.47
C LEU A 128 2.20 -26.83 22.66
N TYR A 129 1.74 -27.15 23.88
CA TYR A 129 2.19 -26.52 25.12
C TYR A 129 2.88 -27.54 26.02
N ASP A 130 4.17 -27.31 26.29
CA ASP A 130 4.91 -28.11 27.26
C ASP A 130 4.66 -27.57 28.67
N LYS A 131 3.94 -28.36 29.49
CA LYS A 131 3.65 -28.01 30.88
C LYS A 131 4.88 -27.97 31.78
N THR A 132 5.93 -28.72 31.45
CA THR A 132 7.18 -28.76 32.21
C THR A 132 7.97 -27.48 31.97
N ALA A 133 8.17 -27.12 30.70
CA ALA A 133 8.86 -25.89 30.32
C ALA A 133 7.98 -24.64 30.41
N ARG A 134 6.68 -24.80 30.64
CA ARG A 134 5.66 -23.74 30.76
C ARG A 134 5.59 -22.80 29.54
N ARG A 135 5.87 -23.32 28.34
CA ARG A 135 5.93 -22.56 27.09
C ARG A 135 5.26 -23.29 25.94
N TYR A 136 4.74 -22.52 24.98
CA TYR A 136 4.35 -23.05 23.68
C TYR A 136 5.60 -23.27 22.84
N LEU A 137 5.64 -24.38 22.09
CA LEU A 137 6.81 -24.68 21.26
C LEU A 137 6.91 -23.72 20.07
N ALA A 138 5.78 -23.44 19.40
CA ALA A 138 5.73 -22.60 18.20
C ALA A 138 5.90 -21.08 18.44
N LEU A 139 5.96 -20.63 19.70
CA LEU A 139 6.23 -19.24 20.09
C LEU A 139 7.70 -19.06 20.51
N SER A 140 8.60 -19.68 19.78
CA SER A 140 10.04 -19.67 20.02
C SER A 140 10.77 -19.93 18.72
N GLU A 141 11.69 -19.04 18.36
CA GLU A 141 12.62 -19.24 17.25
C GLU A 141 13.52 -20.45 17.47
N TRP A 142 13.71 -20.89 18.71
CA TRP A 142 14.60 -22.00 19.05
C TRP A 142 13.90 -23.36 19.03
N THR A 143 12.56 -23.39 18.97
CA THR A 143 11.78 -24.64 18.91
C THR A 143 10.66 -24.59 17.87
N PRO A 144 10.93 -24.18 16.61
CA PRO A 144 9.89 -24.01 15.61
C PRO A 144 9.19 -25.34 15.31
N VAL A 145 7.88 -25.27 15.12
CA VAL A 145 7.03 -26.41 14.71
C VAL A 145 6.67 -26.24 13.24
N VAL A 146 6.96 -27.25 12.43
CA VAL A 146 6.68 -27.27 10.99
C VAL A 146 5.99 -28.56 10.56
N ARG A 147 5.09 -28.47 9.58
CA ARG A 147 4.49 -29.62 8.91
C ARG A 147 5.41 -30.02 7.76
N TYR A 148 6.13 -31.13 7.94
CA TYR A 148 7.24 -31.50 7.05
C TYR A 148 6.84 -32.59 6.06
N LEU A 149 7.08 -32.32 4.77
CA LEU A 149 6.92 -33.27 3.69
C LEU A 149 8.29 -33.79 3.26
N ASP A 150 8.60 -35.02 3.68
CA ASP A 150 9.82 -35.72 3.27
C ASP A 150 9.67 -36.21 1.82
N MET A 151 10.38 -35.52 0.92
CA MET A 151 10.28 -35.74 -0.52
C MET A 151 11.66 -35.89 -1.16
N PRO A 152 11.79 -36.73 -2.22
CA PRO A 152 12.99 -36.78 -3.02
C PRO A 152 13.34 -35.42 -3.64
N GLY A 153 14.64 -35.14 -3.78
CA GLY A 153 15.15 -33.93 -4.42
C GLY A 153 15.58 -32.84 -3.42
N ARG A 154 16.76 -32.26 -3.66
CA ARG A 154 17.31 -31.19 -2.79
C ARG A 154 16.66 -29.85 -3.12
N VAL A 155 16.04 -29.22 -2.13
CA VAL A 155 15.74 -27.80 -2.18
C VAL A 155 17.06 -27.04 -2.02
N ARG A 156 17.39 -26.16 -2.97
CA ARG A 156 18.52 -25.25 -2.83
C ARG A 156 17.98 -23.86 -2.49
N PRO A 157 18.54 -23.17 -1.48
CA PRO A 157 18.21 -21.77 -1.24
C PRO A 157 18.42 -20.96 -2.52
N LEU A 158 17.52 -20.03 -2.79
CA LEU A 158 17.72 -19.04 -3.84
C LEU A 158 18.49 -17.85 -3.26
N THR A 159 19.66 -17.54 -3.82
CA THR A 159 20.38 -16.31 -3.47
C THR A 159 19.67 -15.12 -4.08
N ILE A 160 19.29 -14.15 -3.24
CA ILE A 160 18.62 -12.91 -3.63
C ILE A 160 19.61 -11.76 -3.42
N GLN A 161 19.88 -11.00 -4.48
CA GLN A 161 20.85 -9.87 -4.48
C GLN A 161 20.17 -8.49 -4.40
N GLY A 162 18.83 -8.45 -4.46
CA GLY A 162 18.02 -7.24 -4.42
C GLY A 162 16.80 -7.44 -3.53
N PRO A 163 15.71 -6.68 -3.73
CA PRO A 163 14.53 -6.83 -2.88
C PRO A 163 13.91 -8.23 -3.02
N LEU A 164 13.32 -8.71 -1.93
CA LEU A 164 12.43 -9.87 -1.96
C LEU A 164 11.16 -9.50 -2.77
N ARG A 165 11.12 -9.93 -4.02
CA ARG A 165 9.97 -9.75 -4.91
C ARG A 165 8.77 -10.65 -4.57
N ILE A 166 7.64 -10.02 -4.27
CA ILE A 166 6.38 -10.64 -3.88
C ILE A 166 5.33 -10.34 -4.95
N LEU A 167 4.68 -11.38 -5.48
CA LEU A 167 3.50 -11.25 -6.35
C LEU A 167 2.23 -11.53 -5.54
N ALA A 168 1.41 -10.51 -5.34
CA ALA A 168 0.12 -10.60 -4.69
C ALA A 168 -1.00 -10.82 -5.71
N LEU A 169 -1.88 -11.79 -5.47
CA LEU A 169 -3.15 -11.97 -6.17
C LEU A 169 -4.29 -11.83 -5.18
N VAL A 170 -5.18 -10.89 -5.44
CA VAL A 170 -6.41 -10.69 -4.65
C VAL A 170 -7.58 -11.14 -5.52
N SER A 171 -8.38 -12.08 -5.01
CA SER A 171 -9.54 -12.63 -5.73
C SER A 171 -10.83 -12.29 -5.00
N SER A 172 -11.76 -11.61 -5.68
CA SER A 172 -13.06 -11.22 -5.11
C SER A 172 -14.21 -11.54 -6.08
N PRO A 173 -14.49 -12.85 -6.30
CA PRO A 173 -15.52 -13.27 -7.25
C PRO A 173 -16.92 -12.81 -6.83
N SER A 174 -17.70 -12.35 -7.80
CA SER A 174 -19.01 -11.71 -7.61
C SER A 174 -20.08 -12.55 -6.91
N ASN A 175 -19.94 -13.89 -6.93
CA ASN A 175 -20.86 -14.83 -6.30
C ASN A 175 -20.39 -15.33 -4.92
N TYR A 176 -19.33 -14.76 -4.36
CA TYR A 176 -18.85 -15.01 -2.99
C TYR A 176 -19.03 -13.76 -2.13
N SER A 177 -18.72 -13.87 -0.83
CA SER A 177 -18.60 -12.69 0.04
C SER A 177 -17.59 -11.73 -0.57
N ARG A 178 -18.02 -10.49 -0.82
CA ARG A 178 -17.19 -9.51 -1.52
C ARG A 178 -16.06 -9.05 -0.60
N LEU A 179 -14.83 -9.28 -1.03
CA LEU A 179 -13.65 -8.63 -0.47
C LEU A 179 -13.50 -7.26 -1.11
N ASP A 180 -13.16 -6.24 -0.32
CA ASP A 180 -12.77 -4.93 -0.83
C ASP A 180 -11.32 -5.02 -1.34
N VAL A 181 -11.18 -5.34 -2.63
CA VAL A 181 -9.88 -5.61 -3.27
C VAL A 181 -8.89 -4.47 -3.11
N ASP A 182 -9.36 -3.23 -3.16
CA ASP A 182 -8.48 -2.06 -3.04
C ASP A 182 -8.10 -1.80 -1.58
N GLN A 183 -9.01 -2.04 -0.64
CA GLN A 183 -8.69 -1.99 0.78
C GLN A 183 -7.70 -3.11 1.18
N GLU A 184 -7.93 -4.35 0.76
CA GLU A 184 -7.02 -5.48 1.03
C GLU A 184 -5.63 -5.25 0.45
N TRP A 185 -5.57 -4.68 -0.76
CA TRP A 185 -4.31 -4.27 -1.37
C TRP A 185 -3.63 -3.13 -0.61
N SER A 186 -4.37 -2.07 -0.24
CA SER A 186 -3.79 -0.95 0.51
C SER A 186 -3.23 -1.42 1.84
N LYS A 187 -4.00 -2.20 2.61
CA LYS A 187 -3.56 -2.79 3.89
C LYS A 187 -2.22 -3.52 3.74
N LEU A 188 -2.09 -4.39 2.73
CA LEU A 188 -0.86 -5.15 2.50
C LEU A 188 0.30 -4.26 2.04
N ARG A 189 0.05 -3.31 1.13
CA ARG A 189 1.06 -2.37 0.65
C ARG A 189 1.56 -1.47 1.79
N ASP A 190 0.64 -0.89 2.56
CA ASP A 190 0.95 0.02 3.67
C ASP A 190 1.75 -0.72 4.74
N ALA A 191 1.42 -1.98 5.02
CA ALA A 191 2.18 -2.85 5.90
C ALA A 191 3.63 -3.07 5.41
N LEU A 192 3.88 -3.08 4.10
CA LEU A 192 5.20 -3.33 3.54
C LEU A 192 5.94 -2.06 3.09
N HIS A 193 5.29 -0.90 3.16
CA HIS A 193 5.82 0.37 2.65
C HIS A 193 7.20 0.71 3.22
N GLY A 194 7.43 0.46 4.52
CA GLY A 194 8.73 0.67 5.15
C GLY A 194 9.83 -0.23 4.56
N LEU A 195 9.51 -1.50 4.28
CA LEU A 195 10.43 -2.48 3.70
C LEU A 195 10.70 -2.18 2.20
N GLU A 196 9.69 -1.71 1.47
CA GLU A 196 9.85 -1.27 0.09
C GLU A 196 10.71 -0.01 -0.01
N SER A 197 10.46 0.98 0.86
CA SER A 197 11.26 2.20 0.93
C SER A 197 12.72 1.92 1.30
N ALA A 198 12.97 0.88 2.09
CA ALA A 198 14.31 0.40 2.42
C ALA A 198 14.96 -0.46 1.31
N GLY A 199 14.24 -0.74 0.20
CA GLY A 199 14.72 -1.60 -0.89
C GLY A 199 14.87 -3.07 -0.50
N GLN A 200 14.25 -3.49 0.60
CA GLN A 200 14.32 -4.87 1.12
C GLN A 200 13.27 -5.78 0.49
N VAL A 201 12.11 -5.22 0.14
CA VAL A 201 10.97 -5.92 -0.46
C VAL A 201 10.49 -5.14 -1.69
N GLU A 202 9.87 -5.83 -2.62
CA GLU A 202 9.14 -5.22 -3.74
C GLU A 202 7.85 -6.01 -3.91
N ILE A 203 6.68 -5.37 -3.78
CA ILE A 203 5.38 -6.04 -3.95
C ILE A 203 4.65 -5.56 -5.20
N ARG A 204 4.09 -6.51 -5.96
CA ARG A 204 3.22 -6.22 -7.11
C ARG A 204 1.89 -6.94 -6.98
N ARG A 205 0.82 -6.30 -7.45
CA ARG A 205 -0.51 -6.90 -7.56
C ARG A 205 -0.75 -7.40 -8.99
N VAL A 206 -1.30 -8.59 -9.13
CA VAL A 206 -1.89 -9.05 -10.41
C VAL A 206 -3.06 -8.14 -10.78
N LEU A 207 -3.23 -7.83 -12.08
CA LEU A 207 -4.27 -6.89 -12.54
C LEU A 207 -5.70 -7.30 -12.17
N ASP A 208 -5.99 -8.60 -12.13
CA ASP A 208 -7.26 -9.15 -11.68
C ASP A 208 -7.07 -10.50 -10.97
N GLY A 209 -8.14 -11.02 -10.37
CA GLY A 209 -8.12 -12.27 -9.62
C GLY A 209 -8.07 -13.56 -10.47
N SER A 210 -7.81 -13.47 -11.78
CA SER A 210 -7.86 -14.63 -12.68
C SER A 210 -6.55 -15.38 -12.81
N LEU A 211 -6.66 -16.68 -13.16
CA LEU A 211 -5.52 -17.54 -13.43
C LEU A 211 -4.74 -17.08 -14.69
N ALA A 212 -5.44 -16.50 -15.67
CA ALA A 212 -4.84 -16.00 -16.90
C ALA A 212 -3.98 -14.75 -16.66
N ALA A 213 -4.42 -13.83 -15.79
CA ALA A 213 -3.64 -12.67 -15.40
C ALA A 213 -2.40 -13.08 -14.60
N LEU A 214 -2.53 -14.04 -13.68
CA LEU A 214 -1.39 -14.60 -12.95
C LEU A 214 -0.33 -15.17 -13.91
N GLN A 215 -0.75 -16.00 -14.87
CA GLN A 215 0.17 -16.57 -15.86
C GLN A 215 0.86 -15.49 -16.70
N ARG A 216 0.13 -14.44 -17.10
CA ARG A 216 0.69 -13.33 -17.88
C ARG A 216 1.78 -12.59 -17.11
N GLU A 217 1.58 -12.39 -15.80
CA GLU A 217 2.52 -11.68 -14.95
C GLU A 217 3.78 -12.53 -14.69
N LEU A 218 3.63 -13.80 -14.33
CA LEU A 218 4.74 -14.74 -14.12
C LEU A 218 5.63 -14.91 -15.38
N ARG A 219 5.07 -14.71 -16.58
CA ARG A 219 5.84 -14.76 -17.83
C ARG A 219 6.72 -13.53 -18.08
N ARG A 220 6.44 -12.40 -17.43
CA ARG A 220 7.08 -11.10 -17.70
C ARG A 220 8.11 -10.74 -16.65
N ASN A 221 7.93 -11.20 -15.42
CA ASN A 221 8.73 -10.78 -14.27
C ASN A 221 9.10 -11.96 -13.36
N ASP A 222 10.24 -11.84 -12.70
CA ASP A 222 10.70 -12.82 -11.70
C ASP A 222 10.18 -12.48 -10.31
N TYR A 223 9.76 -13.52 -9.58
CA TYR A 223 9.18 -13.43 -8.24
C TYR A 223 9.71 -14.53 -7.35
N HIS A 224 9.82 -14.24 -6.07
CA HIS A 224 10.31 -15.17 -5.05
C HIS A 224 9.15 -15.75 -4.21
N VAL A 225 8.12 -14.92 -4.02
CA VAL A 225 6.94 -15.23 -3.23
C VAL A 225 5.67 -15.01 -4.07
N PHE A 226 4.73 -15.94 -3.99
CA PHE A 226 3.33 -15.73 -4.40
C PHE A 226 2.44 -15.59 -3.16
N HIS A 227 1.70 -14.49 -3.05
CA HIS A 227 0.80 -14.20 -1.93
C HIS A 227 -0.64 -14.14 -2.45
N TYR A 228 -1.45 -15.14 -2.11
CA TYR A 228 -2.86 -15.18 -2.44
C TYR A 228 -3.71 -14.61 -1.30
N ILE A 229 -4.65 -13.72 -1.62
CA ILE A 229 -5.68 -13.20 -0.72
C ILE A 229 -7.03 -13.50 -1.36
N GLY A 230 -7.84 -14.34 -0.72
CA GLY A 230 -9.14 -14.68 -1.26
C GLY A 230 -9.81 -15.83 -0.53
N HIS A 231 -10.84 -16.38 -1.18
CA HIS A 231 -11.62 -17.48 -0.62
C HIS A 231 -10.95 -18.83 -0.89
N GLY A 232 -11.21 -19.77 0.03
CA GLY A 232 -10.87 -21.18 -0.10
C GLY A 232 -12.12 -22.04 -0.05
N GLY A 233 -12.06 -23.20 -0.68
CA GLY A 233 -13.13 -24.20 -0.69
C GLY A 233 -12.59 -25.60 -0.43
N TYR A 234 -13.50 -26.55 -0.23
CA TYR A 234 -13.18 -27.96 -0.11
C TYR A 234 -14.05 -28.76 -1.08
N GLN A 235 -13.45 -29.64 -1.88
CA GLN A 235 -14.17 -30.54 -2.78
C GLN A 235 -14.28 -31.95 -2.16
N PRO A 236 -15.47 -32.37 -1.66
CA PRO A 236 -15.64 -33.64 -0.96
C PRO A 236 -15.36 -34.90 -1.81
N GLY A 237 -15.42 -34.77 -3.14
CA GLY A 237 -15.18 -35.89 -4.07
C GLY A 237 -13.71 -36.13 -4.42
N ALA A 238 -12.88 -35.09 -4.35
CA ALA A 238 -11.44 -35.16 -4.62
C ALA A 238 -10.62 -35.29 -3.32
N GLY A 239 -11.19 -34.90 -2.18
CA GLY A 239 -10.47 -34.83 -0.91
C GLY A 239 -9.52 -33.64 -0.79
N ASP A 240 -9.53 -32.74 -1.79
CA ASP A 240 -8.58 -31.65 -1.94
C ASP A 240 -9.23 -30.28 -1.65
N GLY A 241 -8.43 -29.40 -1.06
CA GLY A 241 -8.72 -27.97 -0.95
C GLY A 241 -8.61 -27.26 -2.30
N VAL A 242 -9.33 -26.16 -2.47
CA VAL A 242 -9.30 -25.33 -3.68
C VAL A 242 -9.20 -23.86 -3.32
N LEU A 243 -8.52 -23.07 -4.16
CA LEU A 243 -8.59 -21.60 -4.12
C LEU A 243 -9.72 -21.14 -5.03
N ILE A 244 -10.40 -20.04 -4.69
CA ILE A 244 -11.45 -19.47 -5.54
C ILE A 244 -10.89 -18.25 -6.28
N LEU A 245 -10.52 -18.43 -7.54
CA LEU A 245 -10.08 -17.36 -8.43
C LEU A 245 -11.26 -16.79 -9.23
N GLU A 246 -11.02 -15.77 -10.04
CA GLU A 246 -12.02 -15.21 -10.95
C GLU A 246 -11.98 -15.90 -12.32
N ASP A 247 -13.16 -16.24 -12.87
CA ASP A 247 -13.33 -16.55 -14.30
C ASP A 247 -13.55 -15.29 -15.14
N ASP A 248 -13.75 -15.48 -16.45
CA ASP A 248 -13.97 -14.39 -17.42
C ASP A 248 -15.24 -13.57 -17.11
N ASP A 249 -16.23 -14.15 -16.43
CA ASP A 249 -17.48 -13.51 -16.00
C ASP A 249 -17.37 -12.90 -14.58
N LYS A 250 -16.16 -12.84 -14.00
CA LYS A 250 -15.91 -12.40 -12.62
C LYS A 250 -16.64 -13.22 -11.57
N ARG A 251 -16.92 -14.49 -11.86
CA ARG A 251 -17.46 -15.47 -10.92
C ARG A 251 -16.33 -16.35 -10.38
N GLY A 252 -16.63 -17.07 -9.31
CA GLY A 252 -15.67 -17.94 -8.64
C GLY A 252 -15.37 -19.18 -9.47
N LEU A 253 -14.10 -19.35 -9.80
CA LEU A 253 -13.50 -20.54 -10.37
C LEU A 253 -12.73 -21.28 -9.28
N GLU A 254 -13.13 -22.52 -9.02
CA GLU A 254 -12.37 -23.41 -8.14
C GLU A 254 -11.07 -23.85 -8.84
N VAL A 255 -9.94 -23.49 -8.26
CA VAL A 255 -8.60 -23.82 -8.75
C VAL A 255 -7.93 -24.75 -7.75
N SER A 256 -7.59 -25.96 -8.20
CA SER A 256 -6.91 -26.95 -7.38
C SER A 256 -5.45 -26.58 -7.12
N GLY A 257 -4.83 -27.17 -6.10
CA GLY A 257 -3.40 -27.05 -5.88
C GLY A 257 -2.57 -27.60 -7.04
N GLN A 258 -3.10 -28.57 -7.78
CA GLN A 258 -2.47 -29.13 -8.98
C GLN A 258 -2.47 -28.10 -10.12
N ASP A 259 -3.61 -27.47 -10.40
CA ASP A 259 -3.74 -26.48 -11.48
C ASP A 259 -2.89 -25.23 -11.20
N LEU A 260 -2.90 -24.74 -9.95
CA LEU A 260 -2.03 -23.65 -9.55
C LEU A 260 -0.55 -24.07 -9.59
N GLY A 261 -0.24 -25.29 -9.15
CA GLY A 261 1.11 -25.84 -9.15
C GLY A 261 1.74 -25.89 -10.55
N VAL A 262 0.94 -26.15 -11.60
CA VAL A 262 1.40 -26.11 -13.01
C VAL A 262 1.96 -24.73 -13.37
N LEU A 263 1.36 -23.65 -12.88
CA LEU A 263 1.86 -22.29 -13.14
C LEU A 263 3.07 -21.94 -12.28
N LEU A 264 3.03 -22.27 -11.00
CA LEU A 264 4.05 -21.84 -10.04
C LEU A 264 5.33 -22.67 -10.12
N HIS A 265 5.26 -23.96 -10.47
CA HIS A 265 6.41 -24.87 -10.49
C HIS A 265 7.49 -24.44 -11.50
N ASP A 266 7.08 -24.00 -12.69
CA ASP A 266 8.01 -23.60 -13.74
C ASP A 266 8.65 -22.23 -13.46
N HIS A 267 8.12 -21.47 -12.50
CA HIS A 267 8.73 -20.22 -12.05
C HIS A 267 9.92 -20.48 -11.13
N ARG A 268 11.08 -20.73 -11.73
CA ARG A 268 12.28 -21.25 -11.03
C ARG A 268 12.83 -20.36 -9.92
N THR A 269 12.42 -19.11 -9.80
CA THR A 269 12.78 -18.22 -8.69
C THR A 269 11.79 -18.27 -7.53
N LEU A 270 10.58 -18.79 -7.76
CA LEU A 270 9.56 -18.88 -6.72
C LEU A 270 9.92 -20.00 -5.73
N ARG A 271 9.90 -19.68 -4.45
CA ARG A 271 10.19 -20.66 -3.37
C ARG A 271 9.09 -20.73 -2.32
N LEU A 272 8.32 -19.66 -2.16
CA LEU A 272 7.30 -19.54 -1.14
C LEU A 272 5.95 -19.20 -1.77
N ALA A 273 4.90 -19.92 -1.37
CA ALA A 273 3.53 -19.46 -1.52
C ALA A 273 2.93 -19.13 -0.15
N VAL A 274 2.16 -18.05 -0.05
CA VAL A 274 1.40 -17.66 1.14
C VAL A 274 -0.07 -17.64 0.75
N LEU A 275 -0.86 -18.53 1.33
CA LEU A 275 -2.28 -18.69 1.07
C LEU A 275 -3.07 -18.08 2.23
N ASN A 276 -3.57 -16.87 2.03
CA ASN A 276 -4.29 -16.11 3.02
C ASN A 276 -5.80 -16.13 2.73
N SER A 277 -6.61 -16.66 3.67
CA SER A 277 -8.07 -16.50 3.63
C SER A 277 -8.50 -15.32 4.48
N CYS A 278 -9.08 -14.32 3.83
CA CYS A 278 -9.84 -13.27 4.50
C CYS A 278 -11.33 -13.62 4.41
N GLU A 279 -12.02 -13.57 5.56
CA GLU A 279 -13.48 -13.65 5.78
C GLU A 279 -14.33 -14.43 4.75
N GLY A 280 -14.91 -15.58 5.14
CA GLY A 280 -16.02 -16.18 4.39
C GLY A 280 -15.99 -17.70 4.22
N ALA A 281 -14.98 -18.40 4.73
CA ALA A 281 -14.91 -19.85 4.67
C ALA A 281 -15.83 -20.46 5.75
N ARG A 282 -17.12 -20.57 5.42
CA ARG A 282 -18.11 -21.20 6.31
C ARG A 282 -17.75 -22.65 6.64
N GLY A 283 -17.41 -22.91 7.89
CA GLY A 283 -18.01 -23.98 8.71
C GLY A 283 -17.62 -25.42 8.39
N GLY A 284 -16.40 -25.68 7.93
CA GLY A 284 -15.84 -27.04 7.83
C GLY A 284 -14.87 -27.35 8.97
N LEU A 285 -14.80 -28.62 9.40
CA LEU A 285 -13.72 -29.13 10.26
C LEU A 285 -12.38 -29.25 9.52
N ALA A 286 -12.42 -29.24 8.18
CA ALA A 286 -11.26 -29.38 7.32
C ALA A 286 -10.70 -28.01 6.93
N ASP A 287 -9.38 -27.85 7.05
CA ASP A 287 -8.65 -26.67 6.58
C ASP A 287 -8.79 -26.57 5.04
N PRO A 288 -9.38 -25.48 4.49
CA PRO A 288 -9.64 -25.33 3.06
C PRO A 288 -8.34 -25.26 2.22
N TYR A 289 -7.20 -24.98 2.86
CA TYR A 289 -5.92 -24.83 2.18
C TYR A 289 -4.91 -25.90 2.53
N SER A 290 -5.16 -26.75 3.52
CA SER A 290 -4.27 -27.87 3.88
C SER A 290 -3.95 -28.75 2.65
N GLY A 291 -4.98 -29.15 1.90
CA GLY A 291 -4.82 -29.93 0.67
C GLY A 291 -4.06 -29.17 -0.42
N THR A 292 -4.42 -27.90 -0.67
CA THR A 292 -3.75 -27.05 -1.66
C THR A 292 -2.27 -26.84 -1.32
N ALA A 293 -1.95 -26.55 -0.06
CA ALA A 293 -0.59 -26.29 0.40
C ALA A 293 0.29 -27.53 0.30
N GLN A 294 -0.21 -28.69 0.74
CA GLN A 294 0.50 -29.96 0.57
C GLN A 294 0.74 -30.27 -0.91
N THR A 295 -0.28 -30.06 -1.74
CA THR A 295 -0.17 -30.28 -3.19
C THR A 295 0.87 -29.36 -3.82
N LEU A 296 0.91 -28.06 -3.50
CA LEU A 296 1.91 -27.13 -4.02
C LEU A 296 3.33 -27.53 -3.61
N VAL A 297 3.53 -28.01 -2.38
CA VAL A 297 4.83 -28.55 -1.93
C VAL A 297 5.20 -29.82 -2.72
N GLN A 298 4.22 -30.70 -2.96
CA GLN A 298 4.38 -31.90 -3.79
C GLN A 298 4.70 -31.57 -5.26
N GLN A 299 4.14 -30.48 -5.77
CA GLN A 299 4.43 -29.90 -7.08
C GLN A 299 5.75 -29.12 -7.08
N GLY A 300 6.55 -29.14 -6.01
CA GLY A 300 7.94 -28.65 -6.02
C GLY A 300 8.15 -27.23 -5.49
N ILE A 301 7.12 -26.55 -5.00
CA ILE A 301 7.30 -25.32 -4.23
C ILE A 301 8.01 -25.67 -2.91
N ALA A 302 9.01 -24.88 -2.51
CA ALA A 302 9.88 -25.23 -1.38
C ALA A 302 9.16 -25.12 -0.03
N ALA A 303 8.25 -24.16 0.11
CA ALA A 303 7.44 -23.96 1.29
C ALA A 303 6.10 -23.31 0.94
N VAL A 304 5.08 -23.62 1.74
CA VAL A 304 3.78 -22.96 1.69
C VAL A 304 3.35 -22.59 3.09
N VAL A 305 3.02 -21.30 3.28
CA VAL A 305 2.28 -20.84 4.44
C VAL A 305 0.80 -20.87 4.09
N ALA A 306 -0.02 -21.44 4.96
CA ALA A 306 -1.48 -21.44 4.80
C ALA A 306 -2.14 -21.00 6.11
N MET A 307 -3.28 -20.32 6.01
CA MET A 307 -4.12 -20.02 7.17
C MET A 307 -5.06 -21.19 7.40
N GLN A 308 -4.92 -21.89 8.53
CA GLN A 308 -5.76 -23.05 8.83
C GLN A 308 -7.18 -22.66 9.32
N PHE A 309 -7.35 -21.40 9.75
CA PHE A 309 -8.60 -20.79 10.21
C PHE A 309 -8.77 -19.40 9.61
N GLU A 310 -9.94 -18.79 9.78
CA GLU A 310 -10.12 -17.35 9.52
C GLU A 310 -9.16 -16.54 10.40
N ILE A 311 -8.55 -15.53 9.81
CA ILE A 311 -7.64 -14.60 10.47
C ILE A 311 -8.19 -13.18 10.30
N SER A 312 -8.16 -12.39 11.37
CA SER A 312 -8.55 -10.99 11.33
C SER A 312 -7.57 -10.17 10.49
N ASP A 313 -8.05 -9.06 9.90
CA ASP A 313 -7.21 -8.15 9.12
C ASP A 313 -5.99 -7.67 9.89
N GLU A 314 -6.15 -7.29 11.16
CA GLU A 314 -5.06 -6.83 12.03
C GLU A 314 -3.97 -7.90 12.19
N ALA A 315 -4.39 -9.15 12.41
CA ALA A 315 -3.49 -10.29 12.55
C ALA A 315 -2.83 -10.65 11.21
N ALA A 316 -3.56 -10.59 10.09
CA ALA A 316 -3.04 -10.87 8.76
C ALA A 316 -2.01 -9.82 8.29
N ILE A 317 -2.28 -8.53 8.55
CA ILE A 317 -1.37 -7.41 8.28
C ILE A 317 -0.07 -7.59 9.07
N THR A 318 -0.20 -7.82 10.38
CA THR A 318 0.97 -8.00 11.25
C THR A 318 1.74 -9.27 10.91
N PHE A 319 1.04 -10.35 10.54
CA PHE A 319 1.66 -11.56 10.03
C PHE A 319 2.50 -11.27 8.79
N ALA A 320 1.92 -10.62 7.77
CA ALA A 320 2.60 -10.33 6.52
C ALA A 320 3.82 -9.42 6.73
N HIS A 321 3.66 -8.32 7.47
CA HIS A 321 4.75 -7.40 7.79
C HIS A 321 5.94 -8.13 8.44
N VAL A 322 5.69 -8.81 9.56
CA VAL A 322 6.77 -9.44 10.35
C VAL A 322 7.35 -10.66 9.64
N LEU A 323 6.55 -11.42 8.89
CA LEU A 323 7.05 -12.54 8.09
C LEU A 323 8.05 -12.04 7.04
N TYR A 324 7.67 -11.03 6.25
CA TYR A 324 8.51 -10.54 5.17
C TYR A 324 9.72 -9.74 5.67
N GLU A 325 9.58 -8.99 6.75
CA GLU A 325 10.70 -8.34 7.46
C GLU A 325 11.71 -9.40 7.91
N ALA A 326 11.28 -10.43 8.64
CA ALA A 326 12.18 -11.48 9.11
C ALA A 326 12.86 -12.24 7.96
N ILE A 327 12.15 -12.50 6.86
CA ILE A 327 12.76 -13.12 5.66
C ILE A 327 13.82 -12.19 5.06
N ALA A 328 13.51 -10.89 4.89
CA ALA A 328 14.46 -9.90 4.37
C ALA A 328 15.69 -9.74 5.27
N ASP A 329 15.51 -9.90 6.57
CA ASP A 329 16.56 -9.94 7.59
C ASP A 329 17.41 -11.24 7.55
N GLY A 330 17.07 -12.17 6.65
CA GLY A 330 17.82 -13.41 6.44
C GLY A 330 17.52 -14.52 7.44
N TYR A 331 16.39 -14.44 8.15
CA TYR A 331 15.96 -15.52 9.04
C TYR A 331 15.57 -16.77 8.22
N PRO A 332 15.84 -17.99 8.73
CA PRO A 332 15.19 -19.19 8.22
C PRO A 332 13.67 -19.05 8.31
N LEU A 333 12.93 -19.57 7.32
CA LEU A 333 11.48 -19.34 7.21
C LEU A 333 10.71 -19.78 8.45
N ASP A 334 11.14 -20.87 9.07
CA ASP A 334 10.54 -21.40 10.29
C ASP A 334 10.80 -20.53 11.53
N ALA A 335 11.91 -19.79 11.56
CA ALA A 335 12.15 -18.74 12.56
C ALA A 335 11.28 -17.50 12.28
N SER A 336 11.16 -17.11 11.01
CA SER A 336 10.27 -16.00 10.59
C SER A 336 8.81 -16.26 10.99
N MET A 337 8.34 -17.51 10.90
CA MET A 337 7.03 -17.90 11.43
C MET A 337 6.94 -17.68 12.94
N ALA A 338 7.98 -18.01 13.72
CA ALA A 338 7.96 -17.79 15.15
C ALA A 338 7.90 -16.29 15.51
N GLU A 339 8.60 -15.42 14.76
CA GLU A 339 8.49 -13.96 14.91
C GLU A 339 7.07 -13.48 14.65
N ALA A 340 6.50 -13.86 13.50
CA ALA A 340 5.15 -13.44 13.12
C ALA A 340 4.11 -13.89 14.16
N ARG A 341 4.24 -15.11 14.71
CA ARG A 341 3.37 -15.60 15.78
C ARG A 341 3.52 -14.82 17.10
N LYS A 342 4.76 -14.46 17.48
CA LYS A 342 5.00 -13.60 18.65
C LYS A 342 4.37 -12.22 18.47
N ALA A 343 4.43 -11.66 17.26
CA ALA A 343 3.81 -10.37 16.94
C ALA A 343 2.28 -10.43 17.06
N ILE A 344 1.62 -11.40 16.42
CA ILE A 344 0.16 -11.59 16.54
C ILE A 344 -0.25 -11.79 18.00
N ARG A 345 0.51 -12.56 18.78
CA ARG A 345 0.21 -12.77 20.21
C ARG A 345 0.20 -11.48 21.04
N ASN A 346 0.94 -10.45 20.62
CA ASN A 346 1.01 -9.18 21.33
C ASN A 346 -0.18 -8.24 21.03
N GLN A 347 -0.99 -8.56 20.02
CA GLN A 347 -2.22 -7.86 19.65
C GLN A 347 -3.39 -8.15 20.62
N PRO A 348 -4.50 -7.39 20.55
CA PRO A 348 -5.69 -7.64 21.35
C PRO A 348 -6.27 -9.05 21.21
N ASN A 349 -6.28 -9.61 19.99
CA ASN A 349 -6.75 -10.98 19.70
C ASN A 349 -5.63 -12.02 19.83
N ALA A 350 -5.13 -12.21 21.06
CA ALA A 350 -3.94 -13.02 21.35
C ALA A 350 -4.06 -14.55 21.10
N THR A 351 -5.10 -15.03 20.40
CA THR A 351 -5.29 -16.45 20.06
C THR A 351 -5.00 -16.77 18.61
N GLU A 352 -5.02 -15.80 17.68
CA GLU A 352 -4.90 -16.03 16.23
C GLU A 352 -3.48 -16.42 15.77
N TRP A 353 -2.48 -16.34 16.65
CA TRP A 353 -1.10 -16.73 16.32
C TRP A 353 -0.94 -18.21 15.95
N GLY A 354 -1.90 -19.07 16.28
CA GLY A 354 -1.90 -20.46 15.83
C GLY A 354 -2.42 -20.64 14.40
N THR A 355 -3.10 -19.64 13.82
CA THR A 355 -3.73 -19.73 12.50
C THR A 355 -2.75 -19.95 11.34
N PRO A 356 -1.60 -19.26 11.28
CA PRO A 356 -0.62 -19.49 10.21
C PRO A 356 0.15 -20.80 10.42
N VAL A 357 0.06 -21.71 9.45
CA VAL A 357 0.77 -22.99 9.45
C VAL A 357 1.81 -23.04 8.32
N LEU A 358 2.92 -23.73 8.57
CA LEU A 358 4.02 -23.83 7.61
C LEU A 358 4.17 -25.28 7.13
N TYR A 359 3.90 -25.49 5.84
CA TYR A 359 4.26 -26.70 5.10
C TYR A 359 5.64 -26.51 4.47
N LEU A 360 6.56 -27.41 4.79
CA LEU A 360 7.96 -27.28 4.42
C LEU A 360 8.49 -28.59 3.85
N ARG A 361 9.22 -28.51 2.72
CA ARG A 361 10.06 -29.63 2.25
C ARG A 361 11.55 -29.33 2.33
N ALA A 362 11.94 -28.06 2.51
CA ALA A 362 13.33 -27.69 2.72
C ALA A 362 13.83 -28.27 4.04
N PRO A 363 14.93 -29.04 4.05
CA PRO A 363 15.36 -29.76 5.26
C PRO A 363 15.84 -28.82 6.36
N ASP A 364 16.42 -27.67 6.01
CA ASP A 364 17.04 -26.72 6.93
C ASP A 364 16.24 -25.41 7.12
N GLY A 365 15.03 -25.30 6.54
CA GLY A 365 14.20 -24.10 6.60
C GLY A 365 14.74 -22.91 5.79
N LYS A 366 15.91 -23.04 5.15
CA LYS A 366 16.52 -22.00 4.35
C LYS A 366 16.10 -22.13 2.90
N ILE A 367 15.13 -21.32 2.49
CA ILE A 367 14.66 -21.27 1.10
C ILE A 367 15.20 -20.05 0.33
N PHE A 368 15.67 -19.05 1.06
CA PHE A 368 16.32 -17.84 0.54
C PHE A 368 17.68 -17.65 1.21
N ASP A 369 18.59 -17.04 0.46
CA ASP A 369 19.88 -16.54 0.94
C ASP A 369 19.95 -15.06 0.56
N ILE A 370 19.55 -14.19 1.49
CA ILE A 370 19.50 -12.75 1.26
C ILE A 370 20.92 -12.18 1.37
N ALA A 371 21.48 -11.77 0.24
CA ALA A 371 22.73 -11.04 0.24
C ALA A 371 22.44 -9.63 0.73
N ASN A 372 22.83 -9.31 1.97
CA ASN A 372 22.71 -7.97 2.52
C ASN A 372 23.39 -6.97 1.58
N THR A 373 22.60 -6.21 0.82
CA THR A 373 23.06 -5.02 0.12
C THR A 373 23.59 -4.08 1.18
N SER A 374 24.90 -3.82 1.15
CA SER A 374 25.50 -2.85 2.05
C SER A 374 24.87 -1.47 1.79
N PRO A 375 24.65 -0.63 2.81
CA PRO A 375 24.04 0.69 2.65
C PRO A 375 24.77 1.60 1.64
N ASP A 376 26.04 1.30 1.34
CA ASP A 376 26.86 2.04 0.37
C ASP A 376 26.33 1.99 -1.07
N THR A 377 25.51 1.00 -1.43
CA THR A 377 24.86 0.94 -2.77
C THR A 377 23.56 1.75 -2.86
N VAL A 378 22.89 2.03 -1.73
CA VAL A 378 21.61 2.77 -1.70
C VAL A 378 21.82 4.26 -2.02
N GLN A 379 22.98 4.82 -1.66
CA GLN A 379 23.29 6.25 -1.87
C GLN A 379 23.42 6.66 -3.34
N HIS A 380 23.58 5.71 -4.27
CA HIS A 380 23.64 5.99 -5.71
C HIS A 380 22.30 5.79 -6.45
N ASP A 381 21.30 5.18 -5.80
CA ASP A 381 20.03 4.77 -6.41
C ASP A 381 18.80 5.60 -5.98
N GLU A 382 18.88 6.30 -4.86
CA GLU A 382 17.80 7.11 -4.28
C GLU A 382 17.18 8.13 -5.26
N PRO A 383 17.95 8.88 -6.09
CA PRO A 383 17.38 9.88 -6.98
C PRO A 383 16.58 9.29 -8.14
N ALA A 384 17.00 8.12 -8.65
CA ALA A 384 16.28 7.45 -9.73
C ALA A 384 14.98 6.84 -9.23
N SER A 385 15.00 6.21 -8.05
CA SER A 385 13.82 5.64 -7.42
C SER A 385 12.81 6.72 -7.02
N ALA A 386 13.25 7.86 -6.46
CA ALA A 386 12.37 8.97 -6.14
C ALA A 386 11.70 9.57 -7.39
N ALA A 387 12.44 9.71 -8.50
CA ALA A 387 11.88 10.17 -9.77
C ALA A 387 10.86 9.17 -10.35
N TYR A 388 11.12 7.86 -10.22
CA TYR A 388 10.20 6.80 -10.64
C TYR A 388 8.90 6.80 -9.82
N GLU A 389 8.98 6.89 -8.49
CA GLU A 389 7.81 6.92 -7.62
C GLU A 389 6.95 8.16 -7.85
N ALA A 390 7.57 9.35 -7.98
CA ALA A 390 6.85 10.57 -8.34
C ALA A 390 6.13 10.45 -9.69
N ALA A 391 6.76 9.77 -10.67
CA ALA A 391 6.16 9.50 -11.98
C ALA A 391 4.94 8.58 -11.87
N ARG A 392 5.04 7.53 -11.04
CA ARG A 392 3.95 6.60 -10.75
C ARG A 392 2.75 7.29 -10.12
N THR A 393 2.98 8.13 -9.12
CA THR A 393 1.92 8.89 -8.46
C THR A 393 1.22 9.82 -9.44
N ALA A 394 1.98 10.47 -10.33
CA ALA A 394 1.40 11.31 -11.39
C ALA A 394 0.56 10.48 -12.39
N GLU A 395 1.03 9.29 -12.78
CA GLU A 395 0.30 8.37 -13.65
C GLU A 395 -1.04 7.94 -13.02
N GLU A 396 -1.02 7.58 -11.73
CA GLU A 396 -2.22 7.18 -10.97
C GLU A 396 -3.24 8.32 -10.84
N ASN A 397 -2.76 9.56 -10.69
CA ASN A 397 -3.60 10.75 -10.65
C ASN A 397 -4.11 11.19 -12.04
N GLY A 398 -3.75 10.47 -13.10
CA GLY A 398 -4.13 10.80 -14.48
C GLY A 398 -3.35 11.96 -15.10
N ASP A 399 -2.32 12.48 -14.42
CA ASP A 399 -1.40 13.50 -14.96
C ASP A 399 -0.30 12.81 -15.78
N LEU A 400 -0.68 12.39 -17.00
CA LEU A 400 0.22 11.74 -17.95
C LEU A 400 1.43 12.61 -18.30
N ASP A 401 1.29 13.94 -18.25
CA ASP A 401 2.37 14.87 -18.56
C ASP A 401 3.47 14.85 -17.49
N SER A 402 3.09 14.85 -16.22
CA SER A 402 4.04 14.71 -15.11
C SER A 402 4.61 13.30 -15.02
N ALA A 403 3.81 12.27 -15.32
CA ALA A 403 4.26 10.88 -15.36
C ALA A 403 5.38 10.67 -16.41
N ILE A 404 5.18 11.11 -17.66
CA ILE A 404 6.18 10.99 -18.73
C ILE A 404 7.48 11.69 -18.33
N ARG A 405 7.40 12.89 -17.73
CA ARG A 405 8.59 13.63 -17.26
C ARG A 405 9.33 12.88 -16.15
N GLY A 406 8.59 12.35 -15.18
CA GLY A 406 9.18 11.60 -14.07
C GLY A 406 9.87 10.32 -14.55
N TYR A 407 9.25 9.56 -15.45
CA TYR A 407 9.86 8.36 -16.05
C TYR A 407 11.09 8.69 -16.90
N ALA A 408 11.06 9.78 -17.66
CA ALA A 408 12.23 10.24 -18.42
C ALA A 408 13.39 10.66 -17.48
N GLU A 409 13.08 11.28 -16.34
CA GLU A 409 14.08 11.65 -15.34
C GLU A 409 14.67 10.42 -14.64
N ALA A 410 13.85 9.44 -14.29
CA ALA A 410 14.31 8.16 -13.77
C ALA A 410 15.26 7.45 -14.77
N LEU A 411 14.96 7.49 -16.08
CA LEU A 411 15.82 6.94 -17.14
C LEU A 411 17.08 7.77 -17.39
N ARG A 412 17.04 9.09 -17.16
CA ARG A 412 18.22 9.95 -17.24
C ARG A 412 19.22 9.60 -16.16
N ILE A 413 18.73 9.32 -14.96
CA ILE A 413 19.56 8.93 -13.81
C ILE A 413 20.01 7.46 -13.95
N ARG A 414 19.10 6.57 -14.36
CA ARG A 414 19.34 5.14 -14.57
C ARG A 414 18.87 4.69 -15.97
N PRO A 415 19.74 4.72 -17.00
CA PRO A 415 19.37 4.39 -18.38
C PRO A 415 18.86 2.95 -18.61
N ASP A 416 19.24 2.01 -17.74
CA ASP A 416 18.84 0.60 -17.77
C ASP A 416 17.57 0.29 -16.94
N HIS A 417 16.88 1.32 -16.41
CA HIS A 417 15.63 1.16 -15.68
C HIS A 417 14.48 0.67 -16.60
N ALA A 418 14.34 -0.65 -16.72
CA ALA A 418 13.42 -1.27 -17.68
C ALA A 418 11.95 -0.85 -17.49
N GLU A 419 11.50 -0.70 -16.25
CA GLU A 419 10.11 -0.31 -15.93
C GLU A 419 9.78 1.14 -16.28
N ALA A 420 10.61 2.10 -15.84
CA ALA A 420 10.46 3.50 -16.25
C ALA A 420 10.41 3.64 -17.77
N ARG A 421 11.17 2.81 -18.51
CA ARG A 421 11.15 2.77 -19.98
C ARG A 421 9.83 2.23 -20.53
N ALA A 422 9.32 1.15 -19.98
CA ALA A 422 8.06 0.56 -20.42
C ALA A 422 6.90 1.53 -20.14
N ARG A 423 6.76 1.97 -18.89
CA ARG A 423 5.67 2.85 -18.46
C ARG A 423 5.72 4.23 -19.10
N GLY A 424 6.91 4.81 -19.28
CA GLY A 424 7.06 6.06 -20.02
C GLY A 424 6.49 5.97 -21.44
N LYS A 425 6.72 4.86 -22.14
CA LYS A 425 6.13 4.61 -23.47
C LYS A 425 4.62 4.42 -23.42
N ASP A 426 4.13 3.72 -22.40
CA ASP A 426 2.69 3.50 -22.23
C ASP A 426 1.97 4.83 -21.96
N CYS A 427 2.53 5.70 -21.11
CA CYS A 427 1.99 7.04 -20.88
C CYS A 427 2.06 7.93 -22.13
N GLU A 428 3.15 7.88 -22.91
CA GLU A 428 3.26 8.57 -24.20
C GLU A 428 2.19 8.11 -25.19
N HIS A 429 1.94 6.80 -25.24
CA HIS A 429 0.91 6.20 -26.08
C HIS A 429 -0.49 6.65 -25.65
N GLN A 430 -0.81 6.56 -24.35
CA GLN A 430 -2.09 7.01 -23.82
C GLN A 430 -2.34 8.51 -24.07
N LYS A 431 -1.30 9.34 -23.93
CA LYS A 431 -1.39 10.77 -24.19
C LYS A 431 -1.69 11.06 -25.67
N LEU A 432 -1.07 10.31 -26.59
CA LEU A 432 -1.35 10.42 -28.02
C LEU A 432 -2.82 10.09 -28.32
N ILE A 433 -3.33 8.99 -27.76
CA ILE A 433 -4.73 8.57 -27.92
C ILE A 433 -5.67 9.65 -27.39
N ASN A 434 -5.47 10.15 -26.17
CA ASN A 434 -6.30 11.20 -25.58
C ASN A 434 -6.31 12.48 -26.44
N GLY A 435 -5.15 12.86 -27.00
CA GLY A 435 -5.05 14.01 -27.90
C GLY A 435 -5.84 13.83 -29.20
N LEU A 436 -5.76 12.64 -29.82
CA LEU A 436 -6.51 12.32 -31.03
C LEU A 436 -8.03 12.29 -30.77
N VAL A 437 -8.47 11.79 -29.62
CA VAL A 437 -9.87 11.79 -29.21
C VAL A 437 -10.41 13.22 -29.07
N GLU A 438 -9.66 14.10 -28.41
CA GLU A 438 -10.05 15.52 -28.27
C GLU A 438 -10.07 16.25 -29.62
N GLU A 439 -9.10 15.98 -30.49
CA GLU A 439 -9.08 16.56 -31.83
C GLU A 439 -10.25 16.06 -32.70
N LEU A 440 -10.61 14.78 -32.57
CA LEU A 440 -11.79 14.20 -33.22
C LEU A 440 -13.07 14.91 -32.75
N ARG A 441 -13.25 15.10 -31.44
CA ARG A 441 -14.38 15.84 -30.85
C ARG A 441 -14.46 17.25 -31.41
N ARG A 442 -13.33 17.97 -31.43
CA ARG A 442 -13.25 19.35 -31.95
C ARG A 442 -13.66 19.45 -33.42
N HIS A 443 -13.23 18.53 -34.28
CA HIS A 443 -13.63 18.55 -35.69
C HIS A 443 -15.10 18.20 -35.90
N ILE A 444 -15.66 17.31 -35.08
CA ILE A 444 -17.09 17.01 -35.06
C ILE A 444 -17.91 18.24 -34.65
N GLU A 445 -17.51 18.95 -33.59
CA GLU A 445 -18.18 20.18 -33.13
C GLU A 445 -18.16 21.29 -34.20
N LEU A 446 -17.05 21.42 -34.94
CA LEU A 446 -16.90 22.39 -36.02
C LEU A 446 -17.62 21.97 -37.31
N GLY A 447 -18.17 20.76 -37.38
CA GLY A 447 -18.80 20.19 -38.57
C GLY A 447 -17.82 19.94 -39.71
N ASP A 448 -16.52 19.82 -39.42
CA ASP A 448 -15.47 19.49 -40.39
C ASP A 448 -15.29 17.98 -40.50
N TRP A 449 -16.28 17.34 -41.14
CA TRP A 449 -16.37 15.89 -41.23
C TRP A 449 -15.21 15.23 -42.00
N GLY A 450 -14.58 15.96 -42.92
CA GLY A 450 -13.42 15.46 -43.68
C GLY A 450 -12.21 15.27 -42.79
N SER A 451 -11.91 16.27 -41.95
CA SER A 451 -10.81 16.20 -40.97
C SER A 451 -11.15 15.23 -39.82
N ALA A 452 -12.40 15.18 -39.38
CA ALA A 452 -12.83 14.22 -38.35
C ALA A 452 -12.59 12.75 -38.76
N VAL A 453 -12.92 12.38 -40.00
CA VAL A 453 -12.64 11.02 -40.50
C VAL A 453 -11.14 10.75 -40.60
N ALA A 454 -10.33 11.73 -41.01
CA ALA A 454 -8.88 11.57 -41.06
C ALA A 454 -8.26 11.34 -39.67
N VAL A 455 -8.77 12.02 -38.63
CA VAL A 455 -8.34 11.83 -37.24
C VAL A 455 -8.81 10.47 -36.71
N ALA A 456 -10.02 10.03 -37.07
CA ALA A 456 -10.51 8.70 -36.71
C ALA A 456 -9.66 7.57 -37.33
N ASP A 457 -9.24 7.70 -38.59
CA ASP A 457 -8.35 6.74 -39.24
C ASP A 457 -6.96 6.74 -38.60
N ALA A 458 -6.47 7.90 -38.15
CA ALA A 458 -5.20 8.01 -37.40
C ALA A 458 -5.30 7.39 -35.99
N LEU A 459 -6.46 7.50 -35.34
CA LEU A 459 -6.75 6.87 -34.05
C LEU A 459 -6.80 5.34 -34.18
N GLU A 460 -7.51 4.82 -35.18
CA GLU A 460 -7.57 3.38 -35.49
C GLU A 460 -6.19 2.81 -35.85
N ALA A 461 -5.34 3.58 -36.52
CA ALA A 461 -3.96 3.19 -36.82
C ALA A 461 -3.03 3.24 -35.59
N ALA A 462 -3.32 4.10 -34.61
CA ALA A 462 -2.55 4.21 -33.38
C ALA A 462 -2.94 3.11 -32.38
N ASP A 463 -4.24 2.87 -32.20
CA ASP A 463 -4.79 1.81 -31.35
C ASP A 463 -6.16 1.35 -31.90
N ALA A 464 -6.24 0.07 -32.27
CA ALA A 464 -7.46 -0.52 -32.82
C ALA A 464 -8.58 -0.61 -31.78
N ASP A 465 -8.25 -0.79 -30.49
CA ASP A 465 -9.22 -0.89 -29.41
C ASP A 465 -9.82 0.49 -29.06
N ALA A 466 -9.12 1.58 -29.40
CA ALA A 466 -9.58 2.96 -29.26
C ALA A 466 -10.22 3.54 -30.54
N SER A 467 -10.52 2.72 -31.56
CA SER A 467 -10.88 3.17 -32.92
C SER A 467 -12.20 3.95 -33.06
N ASP A 468 -13.17 3.76 -32.16
CA ASP A 468 -14.46 4.47 -32.20
C ASP A 468 -14.91 4.94 -30.79
N PRO A 469 -14.22 5.95 -30.22
CA PRO A 469 -14.51 6.45 -28.88
C PRO A 469 -15.93 7.05 -28.85
N ASP A 470 -16.80 6.53 -27.99
CA ASP A 470 -18.20 6.96 -27.82
C ASP A 470 -19.04 6.99 -29.13
N GLY A 471 -18.65 6.25 -30.16
CA GLY A 471 -19.32 6.27 -31.47
C GLY A 471 -19.00 7.52 -32.34
N LEU A 472 -17.98 8.30 -31.98
CA LEU A 472 -17.61 9.55 -32.67
C LEU A 472 -17.08 9.31 -34.09
N ALA A 473 -16.26 8.27 -34.30
CA ALA A 473 -15.73 7.94 -35.63
C ALA A 473 -16.86 7.47 -36.55
N THR A 474 -17.78 6.65 -36.04
CA THR A 474 -19.00 6.25 -36.77
C THR A 474 -19.84 7.47 -37.14
N THR A 475 -20.06 8.38 -36.19
CA THR A 475 -20.81 9.63 -36.41
C THR A 475 -20.18 10.49 -37.51
N ALA A 476 -18.86 10.68 -37.48
CA ALA A 476 -18.13 11.46 -38.48
C ALA A 476 -18.25 10.85 -39.88
N ARG A 477 -18.08 9.52 -40.00
CA ARG A 477 -18.18 8.77 -41.27
C ARG A 477 -19.59 8.86 -41.86
N GLU A 478 -20.64 8.73 -41.04
CA GLU A 478 -22.04 8.88 -41.47
C GLU A 478 -22.40 10.31 -41.88
N ALA A 479 -21.93 11.32 -41.14
CA ALA A 479 -22.17 12.72 -41.45
C ALA A 479 -21.48 13.13 -42.77
N LEU A 480 -20.25 12.69 -43.01
CA LEU A 480 -19.53 12.92 -44.26
C LEU A 480 -20.25 12.27 -45.45
N ASN A 481 -20.77 11.05 -45.27
CA ASN A 481 -21.53 10.36 -46.31
C ASN A 481 -22.86 11.08 -46.63
N ARG A 482 -23.56 11.60 -45.62
CA ARG A 482 -24.76 12.44 -45.81
C ARG A 482 -24.43 13.74 -46.54
N GLN A 483 -23.32 14.39 -46.19
CA GLN A 483 -22.85 15.62 -46.85
C GLN A 483 -22.50 15.37 -48.33
N ARG A 484 -21.89 14.23 -48.64
CA ARG A 484 -21.58 13.80 -50.02
C ARG A 484 -22.83 13.44 -50.83
N ALA A 485 -23.90 12.98 -50.17
CA ALA A 485 -25.16 12.59 -50.81
C ALA A 485 -26.10 13.75 -51.15
N HIS A 486 -25.91 14.96 -50.60
CA HIS A 486 -26.72 16.16 -50.90
C HIS A 486 -25.84 17.36 -51.32
N PRO A 487 -25.51 17.54 -52.62
CA PRO A 487 -24.58 18.59 -53.07
C PRO A 487 -25.18 20.00 -53.26
N ALA A 488 -26.38 20.31 -52.76
CA ALA A 488 -27.08 21.56 -53.12
C ALA A 488 -27.44 22.42 -51.90
N ASP A 489 -26.63 23.44 -51.60
CA ASP A 489 -27.02 24.85 -51.77
C ASP A 489 -25.81 25.79 -51.57
N ARG A 490 -25.07 26.05 -52.66
CA ARG A 490 -24.18 27.22 -52.79
C ARG A 490 -24.46 27.86 -54.16
N GLY A 491 -25.65 28.43 -54.29
CA GLY A 491 -25.94 29.55 -55.18
C GLY A 491 -26.87 30.47 -54.37
N THR A 492 -26.78 31.78 -54.32
CA THR A 492 -26.60 32.73 -55.42
C THR A 492 -26.54 34.09 -54.72
N ILE A 493 -25.64 34.99 -55.14
CA ILE A 493 -25.69 36.40 -54.72
C ILE A 493 -26.89 37.05 -55.42
N PRO A 494 -27.88 37.64 -54.72
CA PRO A 494 -28.95 38.38 -55.39
C PRO A 494 -28.55 39.84 -55.57
N THR A 495 -28.39 40.22 -56.84
CA THR A 495 -28.46 41.59 -57.33
C THR A 495 -29.91 42.11 -57.30
N GLU A 496 -30.05 43.35 -56.80
CA GLU A 496 -31.06 44.38 -57.09
C GLU A 496 -32.56 44.03 -57.08
N ARG A 497 -33.30 44.70 -56.19
CA ARG A 497 -34.31 45.71 -56.59
C ARG A 497 -34.86 46.46 -55.37
N THR A 498 -34.62 47.77 -55.36
CA THR A 498 -35.30 48.77 -54.54
C THR A 498 -36.53 49.29 -55.27
N SER A 499 -37.62 49.50 -54.55
CA SER A 499 -38.62 50.53 -54.86
C SER A 499 -39.40 50.90 -53.59
N GLU A 500 -39.35 52.21 -53.29
CA GLU A 500 -40.34 53.03 -52.57
C GLU A 500 -40.49 52.80 -51.05
N GLU A 501 -40.43 53.79 -50.14
CA GLU A 501 -40.80 55.21 -50.24
C GLU A 501 -40.23 56.09 -49.09
N ARG A 502 -39.99 57.38 -49.42
CA ARG A 502 -40.09 58.63 -48.61
C ARG A 502 -38.98 59.11 -47.63
N ASN A 503 -38.25 60.11 -48.14
CA ASN A 503 -38.04 61.48 -47.63
C ASN A 503 -37.37 61.75 -46.26
N ARG A 504 -36.12 62.29 -46.31
CA ARG A 504 -35.79 63.72 -46.08
C ARG A 504 -34.26 63.99 -46.07
N GLY A 505 -33.82 64.86 -46.97
CA GLY A 505 -33.05 66.06 -46.62
C GLY A 505 -31.51 66.00 -46.44
N MET A 506 -30.84 66.78 -47.31
CA MET A 506 -29.64 67.61 -47.06
C MET A 506 -28.22 67.07 -47.33
N SER A 507 -27.74 67.47 -48.52
CA SER A 507 -26.49 68.23 -48.81
C SER A 507 -25.11 67.60 -48.63
N ASP A 508 -24.44 67.42 -49.80
CA ASP A 508 -23.13 67.97 -50.18
C ASP A 508 -21.92 67.76 -49.23
N GLU A 509 -20.91 66.98 -49.66
CA GLU A 509 -19.75 67.46 -50.44
C GLU A 509 -18.57 66.46 -50.44
N ASN A 510 -17.95 66.31 -51.63
CA ASN A 510 -16.51 66.18 -51.91
C ASN A 510 -15.71 64.92 -51.49
N LEU A 511 -15.29 64.11 -52.50
CA LEU A 511 -13.92 64.06 -53.08
C LEU A 511 -12.92 63.37 -52.14
N THR A 512 -12.33 62.20 -52.41
CA THR A 512 -11.56 61.81 -53.61
C THR A 512 -11.17 60.33 -53.52
N GLN A 513 -11.23 59.60 -54.64
CA GLN A 513 -10.51 58.33 -54.88
C GLN A 513 -9.03 58.61 -55.28
N PRO A 514 -8.17 57.65 -55.70
CA PRO A 514 -8.24 56.17 -55.69
C PRO A 514 -6.94 55.45 -55.18
N ARG A 515 -7.09 54.21 -54.69
CA ARG A 515 -6.59 52.90 -55.22
C ARG A 515 -5.61 52.90 -56.44
N PRO A 516 -4.95 51.78 -56.88
CA PRO A 516 -5.00 50.37 -56.41
C PRO A 516 -3.72 49.47 -56.65
N ARG A 517 -3.90 48.15 -56.42
CA ARG A 517 -3.26 46.94 -57.03
C ARG A 517 -1.82 46.60 -56.63
N GLY A 518 -1.41 45.34 -56.48
CA GLY A 518 -2.02 44.03 -56.68
C GLY A 518 -0.93 42.95 -56.42
N ILE A 519 -1.27 41.87 -55.71
CA ILE A 519 -1.35 40.47 -56.21
C ILE A 519 -0.01 39.77 -56.51
N TYR A 520 0.19 38.61 -55.85
CA TYR A 520 0.86 37.33 -56.22
C TYR A 520 1.73 36.82 -55.05
N LEU A 521 1.23 35.95 -54.15
CA LEU A 521 1.15 34.47 -54.20
C LEU A 521 2.51 33.72 -54.29
N LEU A 522 2.87 33.12 -53.15
CA LEU A 522 3.14 31.68 -52.93
C LEU A 522 4.60 31.13 -52.97
N VAL A 523 4.91 30.37 -51.89
CA VAL A 523 5.73 29.13 -51.76
C VAL A 523 7.15 29.18 -51.14
N ALA A 524 7.28 28.42 -50.04
CA ALA A 524 8.44 27.70 -49.48
C ALA A 524 9.62 28.52 -48.90
N ALA A 525 10.40 28.08 -47.91
CA ALA A 525 10.34 27.01 -46.92
C ALA A 525 11.46 27.30 -45.90
N ILE A 526 11.22 26.95 -44.63
CA ILE A 526 12.15 26.41 -43.61
C ILE A 526 13.54 27.07 -43.44
N GLY A 527 13.78 27.57 -42.22
CA GLY A 527 15.06 27.38 -41.52
C GLY A 527 15.69 28.64 -40.91
N ALA A 528 15.62 28.77 -39.58
CA ALA A 528 16.78 29.03 -38.71
C ALA A 528 16.33 29.34 -37.27
N LEU A 529 16.74 28.44 -36.38
CA LEU A 529 16.77 28.61 -34.93
C LEU A 529 18.09 29.31 -34.56
N LEU A 530 18.06 30.07 -33.45
CA LEU A 530 19.17 30.55 -32.60
C LEU A 530 19.71 31.98 -32.81
N ALA A 531 19.22 32.89 -31.96
CA ALA A 531 19.95 33.76 -31.01
C ALA A 531 18.91 34.75 -30.45
N GLY A 532 18.44 34.65 -29.21
CA GLY A 532 19.22 34.82 -27.99
C GLY A 532 19.17 36.28 -27.55
N THR A 533 18.13 36.68 -26.79
CA THR A 533 18.23 37.60 -25.64
C THR A 533 16.86 37.80 -24.99
N ALA A 534 16.83 37.62 -23.67
CA ALA A 534 15.73 37.93 -22.77
C ALA A 534 15.47 39.43 -22.68
N VAL A 535 14.20 39.84 -22.73
CA VAL A 535 13.70 41.06 -22.06
C VAL A 535 12.30 40.73 -21.54
N VAL A 536 12.19 40.69 -20.21
CA VAL A 536 10.93 40.66 -19.46
C VAL A 536 10.38 42.08 -19.43
N VAL A 537 9.17 42.29 -19.96
CA VAL A 537 8.30 43.42 -19.60
C VAL A 537 6.87 42.89 -19.50
N ALA A 538 6.31 42.96 -18.29
CA ALA A 538 4.92 42.69 -17.98
C ALA A 538 4.02 43.81 -18.51
N LEU A 539 2.86 43.44 -19.07
CA LEU A 539 1.67 44.29 -19.07
C LEU A 539 0.41 43.42 -19.20
N ALA A 540 -0.33 43.39 -18.10
CA ALA A 540 -1.66 42.81 -17.98
C ALA A 540 -2.70 43.71 -18.67
N ILE A 541 -3.64 43.11 -19.41
CA ILE A 541 -4.97 43.67 -19.61
C ILE A 541 -6.01 42.57 -19.38
N ARG A 542 -6.92 42.88 -18.46
CA ARG A 542 -8.07 42.13 -17.96
C ARG A 542 -9.09 41.79 -19.04
N ASN A 543 -9.83 40.70 -18.81
CA ASN A 543 -11.27 40.73 -19.03
C ASN A 543 -11.98 40.11 -17.81
N ASP A 544 -12.75 40.94 -17.12
CA ASP A 544 -13.55 40.63 -15.93
C ASP A 544 -14.89 39.98 -16.35
N GLY A 545 -15.37 39.02 -15.56
CA GLY A 545 -16.72 38.47 -15.71
C GLY A 545 -17.09 37.36 -14.73
N SER A 546 -17.38 37.73 -13.48
CA SER A 546 -18.13 37.00 -12.43
C SER A 546 -17.42 35.99 -11.49
N SER A 547 -16.92 36.53 -10.36
CA SER A 547 -17.07 36.10 -8.94
C SER A 547 -17.22 34.61 -8.57
N SER A 548 -16.43 34.01 -7.66
CA SER A 548 -15.26 34.45 -6.89
C SER A 548 -14.59 33.22 -6.25
N ALA A 549 -13.46 32.77 -6.80
CA ALA A 549 -12.49 31.92 -6.09
C ALA A 549 -11.16 32.68 -6.13
N GLY A 550 -10.75 33.24 -4.99
CA GLY A 550 -9.50 33.99 -4.88
C GLY A 550 -8.32 33.07 -5.09
N SER A 551 -7.41 33.41 -6.02
CA SER A 551 -6.14 32.71 -6.18
C SER A 551 -5.30 32.88 -4.91
N VAL A 552 -4.92 31.77 -4.29
CA VAL A 552 -4.02 31.74 -3.11
C VAL A 552 -2.63 32.24 -3.55
N PRO A 553 -2.07 33.30 -2.93
CA PRO A 553 -0.74 33.81 -3.26
C PRO A 553 0.37 33.03 -2.56
N ALA A 554 1.50 32.84 -3.23
CA ALA A 554 2.74 32.38 -2.59
C ALA A 554 3.09 33.35 -1.45
N PRO A 555 3.30 32.90 -0.20
CA PRO A 555 3.82 31.59 0.24
C PRO A 555 2.80 30.52 0.66
N PHE A 556 1.50 30.71 0.40
CA PHE A 556 0.46 29.82 0.91
C PHE A 556 0.09 28.73 -0.13
N GLU A 557 -0.04 27.48 0.33
CA GLU A 557 -0.52 26.32 -0.41
C GLU A 557 -2.01 26.05 -0.10
N SER A 558 -2.46 26.31 1.14
CA SER A 558 -3.84 26.17 1.59
C SER A 558 -4.63 27.47 1.50
N ALA A 559 -5.75 27.43 0.76
CA ALA A 559 -6.70 28.53 0.71
C ALA A 559 -7.26 28.88 2.10
N THR A 560 -7.45 27.88 2.96
CA THR A 560 -7.96 28.07 4.33
C THR A 560 -6.95 28.82 5.20
N LEU A 561 -5.66 28.47 5.09
CA LEU A 561 -4.61 29.14 5.85
C LEU A 561 -4.39 30.58 5.35
N TYR A 562 -4.42 30.79 4.03
CA TYR A 562 -4.37 32.11 3.43
C TYR A 562 -5.53 33.01 3.86
N GLU A 563 -6.76 32.48 3.84
CA GLU A 563 -7.97 33.16 4.27
C GLU A 563 -7.92 33.57 5.74
N PHE A 564 -7.34 32.74 6.60
CA PHE A 564 -7.08 33.06 8.00
C PHE A 564 -5.96 34.12 8.16
N ALA A 565 -4.82 33.92 7.51
CA ALA A 565 -3.66 34.81 7.65
C ALA A 565 -3.93 36.22 7.12
N ARG A 566 -4.61 36.36 5.98
CA ARG A 566 -4.95 37.67 5.37
C ARG A 566 -5.90 38.53 6.22
N GLN A 567 -6.60 37.93 7.19
CA GLN A 567 -7.46 38.67 8.12
C GLN A 567 -6.66 39.37 9.23
N HIS A 568 -5.43 38.93 9.48
CA HIS A 568 -4.67 39.30 10.68
C HIS A 568 -3.23 39.77 10.42
N PHE A 569 -2.66 39.43 9.26
CA PHE A 569 -1.28 39.77 8.86
C PHE A 569 -1.25 40.38 7.47
N ASP A 570 -0.17 41.10 7.15
CA ASP A 570 0.04 41.51 5.77
C ASP A 570 0.48 40.29 4.95
N ALA A 571 -0.44 39.74 4.16
CA ALA A 571 -0.17 38.57 3.33
C ALA A 571 0.99 38.80 2.36
N ALA A 572 1.26 40.06 1.97
CA ALA A 572 2.39 40.42 1.11
C ALA A 572 3.75 40.32 1.81
N GLU A 573 3.77 40.33 3.14
CA GLU A 573 4.98 40.20 3.96
C GLU A 573 5.15 38.77 4.51
N CYS A 574 4.23 37.85 4.19
CA CYS A 574 4.37 36.45 4.56
C CYS A 574 5.38 35.74 3.65
N LYS A 575 6.23 34.86 4.21
CA LYS A 575 7.26 34.12 3.47
C LYS A 575 7.44 32.69 4.01
N ILE A 576 7.91 31.79 3.15
CA ILE A 576 8.42 30.47 3.57
C ILE A 576 9.77 30.72 4.27
N PRO A 577 9.97 30.28 5.52
CA PRO A 577 11.21 30.50 6.25
C PRO A 577 12.37 29.71 5.63
N GLY A 578 13.58 30.30 5.60
CA GLY A 578 14.79 29.65 5.10
C GLY A 578 15.42 28.64 6.07
N PRO A 579 16.44 27.87 5.64
CA PRO A 579 17.18 26.94 6.50
C PRO A 579 17.80 27.66 7.71
N GLY A 580 17.50 27.21 8.93
CA GLY A 580 17.96 27.82 10.18
C GLY A 580 17.11 29.00 10.69
N GLU A 581 16.12 29.46 9.91
CA GLU A 581 15.14 30.45 10.36
C GLU A 581 13.88 29.81 10.94
N ALA A 582 13.61 28.54 10.67
CA ALA A 582 12.52 27.77 11.28
C ALA A 582 12.83 27.48 12.77
N PRO A 583 11.85 27.56 13.68
CA PRO A 583 12.04 27.02 15.03
C PRO A 583 12.35 25.52 14.95
N VAL A 584 12.89 24.94 16.03
CA VAL A 584 13.43 23.55 16.19
C VAL A 584 12.42 22.44 15.81
N ALA A 585 11.97 22.45 14.57
CA ALA A 585 10.95 21.64 13.94
C ALA A 585 11.53 21.00 12.67
N GLU A 586 12.85 20.79 12.62
CA GLU A 586 13.53 20.00 11.58
C GLU A 586 13.14 18.51 11.60
N LYS A 587 12.22 18.10 12.49
CA LYS A 587 11.74 16.72 12.65
C LYS A 587 10.21 16.57 12.65
N LEU A 588 9.47 17.60 12.30
CA LEU A 588 8.01 17.47 12.14
C LEU A 588 7.70 17.18 10.67
N PRO A 589 6.75 16.28 10.36
CA PRO A 589 6.19 16.20 9.02
C PRO A 589 5.27 17.42 8.87
N LEU A 590 5.76 18.50 8.27
CA LEU A 590 4.95 19.71 8.07
C LEU A 590 4.54 19.81 6.60
N THR A 591 3.24 19.91 6.36
CA THR A 591 2.63 20.01 5.03
C THR A 591 2.41 21.44 4.53
N GLU A 592 2.56 22.50 5.34
CA GLU A 592 2.70 23.89 4.86
C GLU A 592 3.24 24.80 5.99
N LEU A 593 4.30 25.59 5.75
CA LEU A 593 4.93 26.43 6.78
C LEU A 593 5.08 27.89 6.30
N VAL A 594 4.35 28.81 6.95
CA VAL A 594 4.38 30.24 6.59
C VAL A 594 4.72 31.12 7.78
N ARG A 595 5.63 32.08 7.57
CA ARG A 595 5.97 33.12 8.53
C ARG A 595 5.42 34.47 8.08
N CYS A 596 4.70 35.17 8.96
CA CYS A 596 4.13 36.48 8.65
C CYS A 596 4.58 37.57 9.63
N TYR A 597 4.71 38.80 9.12
CA TYR A 597 5.09 40.00 9.90
C TYR A 597 3.88 40.96 10.02
N GLY A 598 3.68 41.52 11.21
CA GLY A 598 2.61 42.50 11.46
C GLY A 598 2.97 43.92 10.99
N ARG A 599 1.96 44.73 10.62
CA ARG A 599 2.18 46.06 10.02
C ARG A 599 2.83 47.12 10.91
N ASP A 600 2.72 47.03 12.25
CA ASP A 600 3.13 48.13 13.15
C ASP A 600 3.88 47.72 14.45
N ALA A 601 4.27 46.45 14.68
CA ALA A 601 5.03 46.00 15.88
C ALA A 601 5.63 44.58 15.72
N PRO A 602 6.67 44.17 16.49
CA PRO A 602 7.60 43.07 16.16
C PRO A 602 7.07 41.69 16.59
N TYR A 603 5.95 41.28 16.02
CA TYR A 603 5.38 39.96 16.22
C TYR A 603 5.65 39.09 14.99
N THR A 604 6.05 37.85 15.21
CA THR A 604 6.35 36.89 14.16
C THR A 604 5.47 35.65 14.37
N GLY A 605 4.52 35.41 13.47
CA GLY A 605 3.69 34.20 13.49
C GLY A 605 4.39 33.08 12.72
N THR A 606 4.24 31.82 13.14
CA THR A 606 4.66 30.66 12.33
C THR A 606 3.53 29.65 12.36
N PHE A 607 2.92 29.43 11.20
CA PHE A 607 1.70 28.63 11.04
C PHE A 607 2.04 27.29 10.42
N TRP A 608 1.34 26.23 10.85
CA TRP A 608 1.40 24.93 10.21
C TRP A 608 0.02 24.30 10.10
N CYS A 609 -0.13 23.36 9.17
CA CYS A 609 -1.30 22.50 9.05
C CYS A 609 -0.85 21.04 9.26
N ALA A 610 -1.70 20.24 9.89
CA ALA A 610 -1.56 18.79 9.98
C ALA A 610 -2.86 18.16 9.48
N ASP A 611 -2.75 17.03 8.77
CA ASP A 611 -3.88 16.44 8.05
C ASP A 611 -4.77 15.58 8.97
N ASP A 612 -4.26 15.16 10.14
CA ASP A 612 -4.98 14.42 11.17
C ASP A 612 -4.39 14.60 12.60
N VAL A 613 -5.18 14.26 13.62
CA VAL A 613 -4.88 14.44 15.06
C VAL A 613 -3.84 13.43 15.59
N GLU A 614 -3.76 12.24 14.99
CA GLU A 614 -2.93 11.11 15.44
C GLU A 614 -1.45 11.33 15.07
N SER A 615 -1.22 11.94 13.91
CA SER A 615 0.07 12.44 13.43
C SER A 615 0.63 13.56 14.31
N PHE A 616 -0.21 14.40 14.91
CA PHE A 616 0.21 15.43 15.86
C PHE A 616 0.52 14.86 17.25
N GLU A 617 -0.34 14.00 17.79
CA GLU A 617 -0.14 13.37 19.11
C GLU A 617 1.16 12.56 19.17
N SER A 618 1.53 11.86 18.10
CA SER A 618 2.79 11.11 18.00
C SER A 618 4.03 12.01 18.00
N ASN A 619 3.89 13.26 17.54
CA ASN A 619 4.99 14.22 17.42
C ASN A 619 5.05 15.23 18.58
N ARG A 620 4.01 15.28 19.41
CA ARG A 620 3.91 16.18 20.57
C ARG A 620 4.98 15.93 21.63
N GLU A 621 5.46 14.69 21.78
CA GLU A 621 6.54 14.34 22.71
C GLU A 621 7.91 14.92 22.30
N VAL A 622 8.05 15.38 21.06
CA VAL A 622 9.27 16.00 20.51
C VAL A 622 9.38 17.49 20.90
N PHE A 623 8.32 18.09 21.44
CA PHE A 623 8.38 19.45 21.95
C PHE A 623 9.09 19.49 23.29
N VAL A 624 10.22 20.20 23.32
CA VAL A 624 11.02 20.39 24.52
C VAL A 624 10.89 21.82 24.99
N ARG A 625 10.40 22.04 26.22
CA ARG A 625 10.50 23.35 26.85
C ARG A 625 11.96 23.52 27.29
N THR A 626 12.59 24.60 26.83
CA THR A 626 13.84 25.08 27.41
C THR A 626 13.49 25.98 28.59
N ALA A 627 13.84 25.57 29.80
CA ALA A 627 13.73 26.43 30.98
C ALA A 627 14.74 27.59 30.88
N ALA A 628 14.55 28.63 31.68
CA ALA A 628 15.43 29.81 31.66
C ALA A 628 16.90 29.48 32.01
N ASP A 629 17.14 28.31 32.61
CA ASP A 629 18.46 27.77 32.93
C ASP A 629 19.06 26.89 31.81
N GLY A 630 18.39 26.77 30.66
CA GLY A 630 18.85 25.99 29.52
C GLY A 630 18.51 24.50 29.58
N SER A 631 17.87 24.02 30.65
CA SER A 631 17.45 22.62 30.75
C SER A 631 16.25 22.32 29.83
N GLN A 632 16.24 21.11 29.28
CA GLN A 632 15.28 20.66 28.28
C GLN A 632 14.36 19.60 28.90
N GLN A 633 13.04 19.83 28.89
CA GLN A 633 12.04 18.85 29.35
C GLN A 633 10.92 18.61 28.33
N PRO A 634 10.46 17.35 28.15
CA PRO A 634 9.38 16.99 27.22
C PRO A 634 8.03 17.58 27.67
N VAL A 635 7.21 18.01 26.71
CA VAL A 635 5.88 18.57 26.96
C VAL A 635 4.87 17.42 27.13
N THR A 636 4.57 17.03 28.37
CA THR A 636 3.57 15.99 28.67
C THR A 636 2.33 16.61 29.33
N GLY A 637 1.19 16.57 28.63
CA GLY A 637 -0.16 16.86 29.15
C GLY A 637 -1.02 17.75 28.21
N PRO A 638 -2.36 17.68 28.29
CA PRO A 638 -3.24 18.62 27.60
C PRO A 638 -3.05 20.06 28.16
N PRO A 639 -3.47 21.11 27.43
CA PRO A 639 -3.42 22.48 27.93
C PRO A 639 -4.10 22.58 29.30
N ALA A 640 -3.58 23.42 30.20
CA ALA A 640 -4.15 23.58 31.53
C ALA A 640 -5.64 23.98 31.42
N GLY A 641 -6.54 23.07 31.84
CA GLY A 641 -7.98 23.31 31.92
C GLY A 641 -8.87 22.56 30.91
N ARG A 642 -8.40 21.52 30.21
CA ARG A 642 -9.25 20.65 29.37
C ARG A 642 -8.98 19.15 29.58
N ASP A 643 -10.06 18.36 29.54
CA ASP A 643 -10.06 16.89 29.69
C ASP A 643 -10.35 16.10 28.37
N GLU A 644 -10.60 16.75 27.21
CA GLU A 644 -10.86 16.06 25.91
C GLU A 644 -10.24 16.78 24.69
N PRO A 645 -9.86 16.06 23.60
CA PRO A 645 -9.28 16.61 22.36
C PRO A 645 -10.32 17.09 21.33
N VAL A 646 -9.93 17.97 20.39
CA VAL A 646 -10.82 18.60 19.38
C VAL A 646 -10.17 18.59 17.98
N ASP A 647 -10.98 18.41 16.92
CA ASP A 647 -10.59 18.43 15.49
C ASP A 647 -10.45 19.86 14.91
N GLY A 648 -9.35 20.17 14.20
CA GLY A 648 -9.18 21.39 13.39
C GLY A 648 -7.77 22.01 13.37
N ILE A 649 -7.56 22.98 12.45
CA ILE A 649 -6.30 23.69 12.15
C ILE A 649 -5.70 24.38 13.40
N GLN A 650 -4.41 24.13 13.68
CA GLN A 650 -3.70 24.65 14.85
C GLN A 650 -2.67 25.75 14.50
N VAL A 651 -2.44 26.71 15.40
CA VAL A 651 -1.60 27.90 15.13
C VAL A 651 -0.65 28.21 16.30
N ALA A 652 0.60 28.62 16.01
CA ALA A 652 1.52 29.11 17.04
C ALA A 652 2.10 30.51 16.76
N PHE A 653 2.46 31.20 17.85
CA PHE A 653 3.08 32.52 17.81
C PHE A 653 4.41 32.55 18.54
N ASN A 654 5.33 33.38 18.07
CA ASN A 654 6.55 33.71 18.79
C ASN A 654 6.77 35.22 18.80
N ARG A 655 7.06 35.80 19.97
CA ARG A 655 7.42 37.22 20.07
C ARG A 655 8.95 37.33 20.07
N VAL A 656 9.50 38.16 19.21
CA VAL A 656 10.94 38.42 19.20
C VAL A 656 11.23 39.60 20.14
N GLY A 657 11.74 39.26 21.32
CA GLY A 657 12.17 40.22 22.34
C GLY A 657 12.50 39.51 23.65
N SER A 658 13.63 39.86 24.26
CA SER A 658 14.24 39.16 25.41
C SER A 658 13.30 39.05 26.61
N ASN A 659 13.16 37.81 27.08
CA ASN A 659 12.52 37.31 28.31
C ASN A 659 11.04 36.91 28.22
N ASN A 660 10.85 35.59 28.26
CA ASN A 660 9.69 34.78 28.66
C ASN A 660 8.29 35.27 28.28
N ALA A 661 7.72 34.63 27.25
CA ALA A 661 6.57 33.72 27.42
C ALA A 661 6.24 33.06 26.06
N ARG A 662 6.10 31.74 26.04
CA ARG A 662 5.45 31.01 24.92
C ARG A 662 4.06 30.63 25.40
N VAL A 663 3.03 31.14 24.73
CA VAL A 663 1.63 30.74 24.92
C VAL A 663 1.17 30.13 23.60
N TYR A 664 0.63 28.91 23.68
CA TYR A 664 0.07 28.17 22.54
C TYR A 664 -1.45 28.21 22.64
N TRP A 665 -2.14 28.39 21.51
CA TRP A 665 -3.60 28.46 21.43
C TRP A 665 -4.10 27.61 20.25
N ASP A 666 -5.15 26.83 20.49
CA ASP A 666 -5.93 26.07 19.51
C ASP A 666 -7.39 26.61 19.44
N SER A 667 -7.96 26.84 18.24
CA SER A 667 -9.34 27.34 18.09
C SER A 667 -10.13 26.72 16.94
N PRO A 668 -11.36 26.25 17.22
CA PRO A 668 -12.49 26.35 16.32
C PRO A 668 -13.21 27.68 16.62
N ALA A 669 -13.10 28.65 15.71
CA ALA A 669 -13.84 29.92 15.62
C ALA A 669 -14.46 30.57 16.90
N LEU A 670 -13.91 31.75 17.27
CA LEU A 670 -14.45 32.84 18.14
C LEU A 670 -14.48 32.66 19.70
N LEU A 671 -13.82 33.65 20.36
CA LEU A 671 -13.89 34.14 21.76
C LEU A 671 -12.84 33.64 22.80
N CYS A 672 -12.24 34.62 23.48
CA CYS A 672 -10.99 34.64 24.29
C CYS A 672 -11.01 33.92 25.66
N ALA A 673 -9.84 33.41 26.12
CA ALA A 673 -9.30 33.53 27.51
C ALA A 673 -7.81 33.07 27.65
N GLY A 674 -7.01 33.78 28.48
CA GLY A 674 -5.52 33.74 28.62
C GLY A 674 -4.90 32.81 29.70
N GLU A 675 -3.61 32.90 30.12
CA GLU A 675 -2.91 34.08 30.71
C GLU A 675 -1.36 34.19 30.46
N LEU A 676 -0.84 35.41 30.65
CA LEU A 676 0.49 36.03 30.41
C LEU A 676 1.52 35.91 31.57
N GLN A 677 2.81 36.23 31.30
CA GLN A 677 3.66 37.20 32.06
C GLN A 677 5.09 37.29 31.44
N ALA A 678 5.84 38.41 31.39
CA ALA A 678 5.97 39.53 32.34
C ALA A 678 6.49 40.85 31.72
N GLY A 679 6.19 41.99 32.38
CA GLY A 679 6.88 43.27 32.20
C GLY A 679 5.93 44.47 32.05
N ASP A 680 5.68 45.15 33.16
CA ASP A 680 4.61 46.13 33.37
C ASP A 680 4.63 47.34 32.41
N ASP A 681 3.43 47.90 32.19
CA ASP A 681 3.14 49.26 31.67
C ASP A 681 2.81 49.43 30.16
N ILE A 682 2.95 48.39 29.34
CA ILE A 682 2.51 48.39 27.93
C ILE A 682 1.14 47.69 27.75
N VAL A 683 0.79 46.81 28.67
CA VAL A 683 -0.33 45.87 28.53
C VAL A 683 -1.69 46.56 28.68
N ASP A 684 -1.86 47.44 29.66
CA ASP A 684 -3.14 48.15 29.85
C ASP A 684 -3.48 49.12 28.71
N ARG A 685 -2.45 49.70 28.07
CA ARG A 685 -2.64 50.59 26.89
C ARG A 685 -3.01 49.81 25.64
N ALA A 686 -2.41 48.63 25.43
CA ALA A 686 -2.76 47.76 24.32
C ALA A 686 -4.17 47.15 24.49
N ILE A 687 -4.55 46.78 25.72
CA ILE A 687 -5.91 46.30 26.06
C ILE A 687 -6.95 47.41 25.82
N GLY A 688 -6.63 48.66 26.14
CA GLY A 688 -7.49 49.81 25.86
C GLY A 688 -7.69 50.10 24.37
N PHE A 689 -6.61 50.04 23.58
CA PHE A 689 -6.63 50.25 22.12
C PHE A 689 -7.48 49.19 21.40
N TRP A 690 -7.37 47.93 21.84
CA TRP A 690 -8.08 46.80 21.24
C TRP A 690 -9.58 46.78 21.57
N ARG A 691 -10.01 47.28 22.74
CA ARG A 691 -11.43 47.33 23.11
C ARG A 691 -12.26 48.35 22.32
N ASN A 692 -11.68 49.51 21.95
CA ASN A 692 -12.49 50.68 21.53
C ASN A 692 -12.07 51.32 20.20
N GLY A 693 -11.04 50.82 19.51
CA GLY A 693 -10.80 51.10 18.09
C GLY A 693 -10.43 52.54 17.68
N LYS A 694 -9.98 53.41 18.60
CA LYS A 694 -9.34 54.70 18.26
C LYS A 694 -8.19 55.02 19.20
N ALA A 695 -7.04 55.45 18.66
CA ALA A 695 -6.04 56.21 19.42
C ALA A 695 -6.35 57.71 19.31
N SER A 696 -6.10 58.45 20.40
CA SER A 696 -5.65 59.84 20.26
C SER A 696 -4.19 59.86 19.88
#